data_AF-A0A7N9AR18-F1
#
_entry.id   AF-A0A7N9AR18-F1
#
_cell.length_a   1.000
_cell.length_b   1.000
_cell.length_c   1.000
_cell.angle_alpha   90.00
_cell.angle_beta   90.00
_cell.angle_gamma   90.00
#
_symmetry.space_group_name_H-M   'P 1'
#
loop_
_entity.id
_entity.type
_entity.pdbx_description
1 polymer ?
#
loop_
_entity_poly.entity_id
_entity_poly.type
_entity_poly.pdbx_seq_one_letter_code
_entity_poly.pdbx_strand_id
1 'polypeptide(L)'
;APIHLLFCLSAAAHCVLTAFLCMWVLCNAQSNSGTPVIQLRLAGENRKHHEGRVEVFYNGVWGTVCDDDFSIYAAQVVCRELGFVDAESWSPSAKYGRGEGQIWLDNVYCAGGEKSLAQCGSNGFGVSDCKHSEDVGVVCNQKRIAGFKFIRNQGLTVQVEDVRIRATYAHRKRVPITEGFLEVKDGGKWRQICNEEWTEMNSRVICGMYGFPGEKRFNVKSYKLLAKRRKKNYWGFSVNCTGNEANLATCKLGRAIELKGNSTCGKGMPVVVSCVPGRAFAPSVSTGFRKAYRLEQPLVRLRGGAMIGEGRVEVLKNGVWGTVCDDNWNIRAATVVCRELGFGSAKEALTGARLGQGIGPVHMNEVECSGFEKSLTECHFNRDSLGCSHEEDAAVRCNIPAMGFHNRLRLNGGRNPYEGRVEVLAERNGSLVWGTVCSDSWGTMEAMVVCRQLGLGFASHAFQETWYWQGDSSADAVVMSGVRCSGTELTLDQCLHHGKYVHCPRGGGRFAAGVSCTQTAPDLVLSAQVVEQTTYLEDRPMYALQCAHEENCLSSSANKADASSYRRLLRFSSQIHNNGQSDFRPRAAPHSWVWHECHRHYHSMEVFTHYDLISLNGTKVAEGHKASFCLEDTHCDDGIQKRYECANFGAQGITVGCWDTYRHDIDCQWIDITDVKPGDYIFQVVINPNYEVAESDYTNNILKCRSRYDGQRIWTYNCRIGGSVSSEAEETFPGLLTNQLSHR
;
A
#
# COMPACT_ATOMS: atom_id res chain seq x y z
N ALA A 1 -36.93 -95.26 -11.38
CA ALA A 1 -37.46 -93.94 -10.97
C ALA A 1 -37.98 -94.08 -9.54
N PRO A 2 -37.73 -93.18 -8.56
CA PRO A 2 -37.26 -91.80 -8.67
C PRO A 2 -36.15 -91.45 -7.65
N ILE A 3 -34.92 -91.15 -8.11
CA ILE A 3 -33.89 -90.45 -7.30
C ILE A 3 -33.46 -89.13 -7.98
N HIS A 4 -34.04 -88.81 -9.13
CA HIS A 4 -33.67 -87.62 -9.92
C HIS A 4 -34.32 -86.30 -9.49
N LEU A 5 -35.20 -86.27 -8.47
CA LEU A 5 -35.91 -85.04 -8.11
C LEU A 5 -35.28 -84.20 -6.99
N LEU A 6 -34.31 -84.70 -6.21
CA LEU A 6 -33.71 -83.90 -5.13
C LEU A 6 -32.46 -83.09 -5.54
N PHE A 7 -31.81 -83.41 -6.66
CA PHE A 7 -30.62 -82.67 -7.11
C PHE A 7 -30.91 -81.43 -7.97
N CYS A 8 -32.14 -81.24 -8.45
CA CYS A 8 -32.50 -80.06 -9.25
C CYS A 8 -32.92 -78.82 -8.44
N LEU A 9 -33.30 -78.98 -7.16
CA LEU A 9 -33.76 -77.84 -6.34
C LEU A 9 -32.63 -77.10 -5.61
N SER A 10 -31.45 -77.72 -5.46
CA SER A 10 -30.29 -77.04 -4.84
C SER A 10 -29.47 -76.21 -5.84
N ALA A 11 -29.55 -76.51 -7.15
CA ALA A 11 -28.80 -75.80 -8.18
C ALA A 11 -29.51 -74.51 -8.65
N ALA A 12 -30.84 -74.46 -8.58
CA ALA A 12 -31.62 -73.29 -8.99
C ALA A 12 -31.49 -72.10 -8.01
N ALA A 13 -31.41 -72.35 -6.69
CA ALA A 13 -31.30 -71.28 -5.70
C ALA A 13 -29.93 -70.57 -5.71
N HIS A 14 -28.84 -71.29 -6.02
CA HIS A 14 -27.50 -70.70 -6.14
C HIS A 14 -27.29 -69.94 -7.46
N CYS A 15 -28.03 -70.29 -8.51
CA CYS A 15 -27.97 -69.59 -9.80
C CYS A 15 -28.76 -68.27 -9.77
N VAL A 16 -29.85 -68.20 -9.01
CA VAL A 16 -30.66 -66.97 -8.87
C VAL A 16 -29.99 -65.93 -7.96
N LEU A 17 -29.32 -66.34 -6.87
CA LEU A 17 -28.54 -65.41 -6.03
C LEU A 17 -27.28 -64.87 -6.74
N THR A 18 -26.63 -65.68 -7.58
CA THR A 18 -25.48 -65.23 -8.37
C THR A 18 -25.91 -64.38 -9.57
N ALA A 19 -27.07 -64.62 -10.18
CA ALA A 19 -27.63 -63.75 -11.22
C ALA A 19 -28.11 -62.39 -10.69
N PHE A 20 -28.66 -62.31 -9.47
CA PHE A 20 -29.03 -61.03 -8.86
C PHE A 20 -27.81 -60.23 -8.36
N LEU A 21 -26.75 -60.88 -7.84
CA LEU A 21 -25.48 -60.21 -7.56
C LEU A 21 -24.76 -59.79 -8.86
N CYS A 22 -24.87 -60.57 -9.93
CA CYS A 22 -24.27 -60.20 -11.22
C CYS A 22 -25.06 -59.11 -11.94
N MET A 23 -26.39 -59.01 -11.80
CA MET A 23 -27.17 -57.85 -12.29
C MET A 23 -27.00 -56.59 -11.42
N TRP A 24 -26.65 -56.70 -10.14
CA TRP A 24 -26.25 -55.54 -9.35
C TRP A 24 -24.82 -55.06 -9.66
N VAL A 25 -23.94 -55.97 -10.09
CA VAL A 25 -22.56 -55.67 -10.52
C VAL A 25 -22.46 -55.29 -12.01
N LEU A 26 -23.37 -55.76 -12.87
CA LEU A 26 -23.43 -55.41 -14.30
C LEU A 26 -24.37 -54.24 -14.62
N CYS A 27 -25.20 -53.77 -13.69
CA CYS A 27 -25.96 -52.53 -13.84
C CYS A 27 -25.32 -51.32 -13.14
N ASN A 28 -24.11 -51.46 -12.59
CA ASN A 28 -23.32 -50.33 -12.06
C ASN A 28 -21.95 -50.16 -12.75
N ALA A 29 -21.80 -50.73 -13.95
CA ALA A 29 -20.57 -50.64 -14.73
C ALA A 29 -20.83 -50.20 -16.18
N GLN A 30 -21.77 -49.29 -16.42
CA GLN A 30 -21.69 -48.28 -17.49
C GLN A 30 -22.86 -47.28 -17.40
N SER A 31 -22.67 -46.27 -16.56
CA SER A 31 -23.01 -44.89 -16.93
C SER A 31 -21.70 -44.11 -16.85
N ASN A 32 -20.86 -44.30 -17.86
CA ASN A 32 -19.82 -43.33 -18.16
C ASN A 32 -20.51 -42.12 -18.82
N SER A 33 -21.21 -41.29 -18.05
CA SER A 33 -21.28 -39.88 -18.41
C SER A 33 -19.97 -39.28 -17.88
N GLY A 34 -18.89 -39.50 -18.63
CA GLY A 34 -17.60 -38.91 -18.30
C GLY A 34 -17.80 -37.40 -18.27
N THR A 35 -17.90 -36.81 -17.08
CA THR A 35 -17.95 -35.36 -16.91
C THR A 35 -16.76 -34.81 -17.68
N PRO A 36 -16.99 -33.93 -18.67
CA PRO A 36 -15.93 -33.49 -19.55
C PRO A 36 -14.80 -32.87 -18.71
N VAL A 37 -13.57 -33.33 -18.97
CA VAL A 37 -12.41 -32.82 -18.25
C VAL A 37 -12.11 -31.43 -18.79
N ILE A 38 -12.39 -30.42 -17.97
CA ILE A 38 -12.15 -29.02 -18.30
C ILE A 38 -10.96 -28.45 -17.53
N GLN A 39 -10.58 -27.22 -17.86
CA GLN A 39 -9.86 -26.37 -16.93
C GLN A 39 -10.41 -24.97 -16.92
N LEU A 40 -10.17 -24.31 -15.80
CA LEU A 40 -10.50 -22.92 -15.61
C LEU A 40 -9.24 -22.06 -15.57
N ARG A 41 -9.37 -20.83 -16.05
CA ARG A 41 -8.47 -19.72 -15.74
C ARG A 41 -9.28 -18.44 -15.55
N LEU A 42 -8.69 -17.48 -14.84
CA LEU A 42 -9.19 -16.11 -14.76
C LEU A 42 -8.40 -15.25 -15.73
N ALA A 43 -9.09 -14.69 -16.72
CA ALA A 43 -8.54 -13.88 -17.79
C ALA A 43 -9.15 -12.47 -17.78
N GLY A 44 -8.76 -11.62 -18.73
CA GLY A 44 -9.27 -10.26 -18.85
C GLY A 44 -8.36 -9.16 -18.31
N GLU A 45 -8.80 -7.93 -18.50
CA GLU A 45 -8.09 -6.69 -18.18
C GLU A 45 -8.34 -6.26 -16.72
N ASN A 46 -7.43 -5.47 -16.15
CA ASN A 46 -7.54 -4.93 -14.79
C ASN A 46 -7.78 -5.98 -13.67
N ARG A 47 -7.41 -7.25 -13.93
CA ARG A 47 -7.63 -8.36 -13.01
C ARG A 47 -6.50 -8.53 -11.99
N LYS A 48 -6.83 -8.96 -10.76
CA LYS A 48 -5.85 -9.52 -9.80
C LYS A 48 -5.70 -11.03 -10.04
N HIS A 49 -4.79 -11.67 -9.30
CA HIS A 49 -4.58 -13.12 -9.42
C HIS A 49 -5.78 -13.97 -8.93
N HIS A 50 -6.71 -13.36 -8.19
CA HIS A 50 -7.91 -13.99 -7.61
C HIS A 50 -9.22 -13.46 -8.19
N GLU A 51 -9.18 -12.64 -9.23
CA GLU A 51 -10.39 -12.19 -9.92
C GLU A 51 -10.17 -12.18 -11.43
N GLY A 52 -11.26 -12.17 -12.20
CA GLY A 52 -11.19 -12.08 -13.65
C GLY A 52 -12.37 -12.76 -14.35
N ARG A 53 -12.42 -12.62 -15.68
CA ARG A 53 -13.34 -13.35 -16.56
C ARG A 53 -13.07 -14.84 -16.50
N VAL A 54 -14.12 -15.65 -16.36
CA VAL A 54 -14.00 -17.11 -16.31
C VAL A 54 -13.83 -17.65 -17.72
N GLU A 55 -12.71 -18.33 -17.96
CA GLU A 55 -12.48 -19.04 -19.22
C GLU A 55 -12.29 -20.53 -18.96
N VAL A 56 -12.87 -21.34 -19.84
CA VAL A 56 -12.91 -22.80 -19.81
C VAL A 56 -12.09 -23.35 -20.97
N PHE A 57 -11.17 -24.28 -20.69
CA PHE A 57 -10.45 -25.04 -21.71
C PHE A 57 -11.16 -26.38 -21.93
N TYR A 58 -11.75 -26.55 -23.10
CA TYR A 58 -12.47 -27.77 -23.50
C TYR A 58 -12.14 -28.11 -24.96
N ASN A 59 -11.96 -29.40 -25.26
CA ASN A 59 -11.61 -29.91 -26.60
C ASN A 59 -10.45 -29.17 -27.31
N GLY A 60 -9.44 -28.75 -26.55
CA GLY A 60 -8.22 -28.13 -27.10
C GLY A 60 -8.29 -26.62 -27.29
N VAL A 61 -9.42 -25.96 -26.97
CA VAL A 61 -9.64 -24.53 -27.21
C VAL A 61 -10.16 -23.84 -25.94
N TRP A 62 -9.67 -22.62 -25.69
CA TRP A 62 -10.20 -21.76 -24.63
C TRP A 62 -11.47 -21.06 -25.10
N GLY A 63 -12.45 -20.94 -24.21
CA GLY A 63 -13.68 -20.18 -24.44
C GLY A 63 -14.22 -19.64 -23.12
N THR A 64 -15.30 -18.87 -23.18
CA THR A 64 -15.83 -18.12 -22.02
C THR A 64 -17.06 -18.79 -21.41
N VAL A 65 -17.61 -18.18 -20.35
CA VAL A 65 -18.83 -18.62 -19.67
C VAL A 65 -19.79 -17.44 -19.62
N CYS A 66 -21.07 -17.66 -19.96
CA CYS A 66 -22.11 -16.64 -19.88
C CYS A 66 -22.54 -16.38 -18.42
N ASP A 67 -23.02 -15.17 -18.14
CA ASP A 67 -23.53 -14.74 -16.84
C ASP A 67 -25.00 -15.10 -16.59
N ASP A 68 -25.71 -15.61 -17.60
CA ASP A 68 -27.08 -16.12 -17.49
C ASP A 68 -27.18 -17.31 -16.54
N ASP A 69 -28.14 -17.22 -15.60
CA ASP A 69 -28.34 -18.09 -14.43
C ASP A 69 -27.09 -18.34 -13.57
N PHE A 70 -26.00 -17.60 -13.82
CA PHE A 70 -24.77 -17.71 -13.04
C PHE A 70 -25.02 -17.13 -11.65
N SER A 71 -24.59 -17.88 -10.63
CA SER A 71 -24.84 -17.51 -9.24
C SER A 71 -23.57 -17.52 -8.41
N ILE A 72 -23.65 -17.03 -7.17
CA ILE A 72 -22.54 -17.12 -6.22
C ILE A 72 -22.10 -18.57 -6.02
N TYR A 73 -23.02 -19.55 -6.07
CA TYR A 73 -22.69 -20.96 -5.95
C TYR A 73 -21.82 -21.47 -7.11
N ALA A 74 -22.07 -21.01 -8.33
CA ALA A 74 -21.20 -21.30 -9.48
C ALA A 74 -19.82 -20.66 -9.30
N ALA A 75 -19.78 -19.42 -8.81
CA ALA A 75 -18.53 -18.76 -8.46
C ALA A 75 -17.73 -19.53 -7.41
N GLN A 76 -18.38 -20.10 -6.39
CA GLN A 76 -17.72 -20.91 -5.36
C GLN A 76 -17.08 -22.17 -5.96
N VAL A 77 -17.77 -22.84 -6.90
CA VAL A 77 -17.22 -23.98 -7.63
C VAL A 77 -16.00 -23.56 -8.45
N VAL A 78 -16.10 -22.47 -9.22
CA VAL A 78 -14.98 -21.91 -10.00
C VAL A 78 -13.79 -21.59 -9.09
N CYS A 79 -14.00 -20.86 -8.00
CA CYS A 79 -12.94 -20.45 -7.10
C CYS A 79 -12.28 -21.64 -6.40
N ARG A 80 -13.06 -22.63 -5.98
CA ARG A 80 -12.54 -23.88 -5.38
C ARG A 80 -11.78 -24.73 -6.40
N GLU A 81 -12.27 -24.84 -7.63
CA GLU A 81 -11.60 -25.54 -8.72
C GLU A 81 -10.30 -24.83 -9.15
N LEU A 82 -10.20 -23.52 -8.94
CA LEU A 82 -8.97 -22.73 -9.10
C LEU A 82 -8.09 -22.71 -7.84
N GLY A 83 -8.48 -23.40 -6.76
CA GLY A 83 -7.70 -23.55 -5.54
C GLY A 83 -7.83 -22.44 -4.51
N PHE A 84 -8.85 -21.60 -4.61
CA PHE A 84 -9.23 -20.62 -3.58
C PHE A 84 -10.22 -21.22 -2.59
N VAL A 85 -10.20 -20.72 -1.34
CA VAL A 85 -11.05 -21.27 -0.28
C VAL A 85 -12.53 -21.09 -0.58
N ASP A 86 -12.89 -19.95 -1.17
CA ASP A 86 -14.28 -19.59 -1.46
C ASP A 86 -14.35 -18.49 -2.55
N ALA A 87 -15.57 -18.15 -2.99
CA ALA A 87 -15.84 -16.95 -3.79
C ALA A 87 -16.30 -15.79 -2.90
N GLU A 88 -15.79 -14.58 -3.15
CA GLU A 88 -16.23 -13.34 -2.49
C GLU A 88 -17.40 -12.70 -3.25
N SER A 89 -17.35 -12.71 -4.58
CA SER A 89 -18.44 -12.22 -5.43
C SER A 89 -18.28 -12.72 -6.87
N TRP A 90 -19.27 -12.42 -7.72
CA TRP A 90 -19.19 -12.57 -9.16
C TRP A 90 -19.70 -11.29 -9.84
N SER A 91 -19.42 -11.12 -11.13
CA SER A 91 -19.76 -9.91 -11.88
C SER A 91 -20.28 -10.27 -13.27
N PRO A 92 -21.48 -9.79 -13.65
CA PRO A 92 -22.01 -9.96 -14.98
C PRO A 92 -21.37 -8.98 -15.98
N SER A 93 -21.83 -9.06 -17.22
CA SER A 93 -21.68 -8.05 -18.27
C SER A 93 -20.23 -7.75 -18.67
N ALA A 94 -19.39 -8.78 -18.74
CA ALA A 94 -18.01 -8.68 -19.20
C ALA A 94 -17.17 -7.62 -18.47
N LYS A 95 -17.35 -7.48 -17.14
CA LYS A 95 -16.61 -6.52 -16.28
C LYS A 95 -15.09 -6.52 -16.50
N TYR A 96 -14.51 -7.71 -16.74
CA TYR A 96 -13.06 -7.87 -16.98
C TYR A 96 -12.70 -7.86 -18.48
N GLY A 97 -13.52 -7.18 -19.29
CA GLY A 97 -13.43 -7.17 -20.74
C GLY A 97 -14.15 -8.33 -21.39
N ARG A 98 -14.50 -8.16 -22.67
CA ARG A 98 -15.12 -9.21 -23.50
C ARG A 98 -14.09 -10.27 -23.86
N GLY A 99 -14.48 -11.53 -23.83
CA GLY A 99 -13.68 -12.61 -24.38
C GLY A 99 -13.80 -12.70 -25.89
N GLU A 100 -13.13 -13.71 -26.45
CA GLU A 100 -13.12 -13.98 -27.89
C GLU A 100 -13.33 -15.48 -28.13
N GLY A 101 -13.96 -15.81 -29.25
CA GLY A 101 -14.13 -17.20 -29.69
C GLY A 101 -15.41 -17.85 -29.17
N GLN A 102 -15.29 -19.07 -28.65
CA GLN A 102 -16.44 -19.89 -28.24
C GLN A 102 -16.92 -19.50 -26.83
N ILE A 103 -18.23 -19.38 -26.63
CA ILE A 103 -18.83 -19.41 -25.29
C ILE A 103 -19.12 -20.89 -24.98
N TRP A 104 -18.44 -21.44 -23.98
CA TRP A 104 -18.50 -22.87 -23.69
C TRP A 104 -19.68 -23.24 -22.80
N LEU A 105 -20.08 -22.37 -21.89
CA LEU A 105 -21.11 -22.69 -20.90
C LEU A 105 -22.08 -21.53 -20.76
N ASP A 106 -23.35 -21.90 -20.67
CA ASP A 106 -24.50 -21.00 -20.59
C ASP A 106 -25.58 -21.60 -19.69
N ASN A 107 -26.40 -20.75 -19.06
CA ASN A 107 -27.35 -21.07 -17.99
C ASN A 107 -26.70 -21.94 -16.90
N VAL A 108 -25.55 -21.48 -16.37
CA VAL A 108 -24.72 -22.29 -15.47
C VAL A 108 -25.29 -22.31 -14.05
N TYR A 109 -25.96 -23.39 -13.71
CA TYR A 109 -26.58 -23.60 -12.41
C TYR A 109 -25.83 -24.63 -11.56
N CYS A 110 -25.27 -24.19 -10.43
CA CYS A 110 -24.57 -25.03 -9.45
C CYS A 110 -25.25 -24.96 -8.07
N ALA A 111 -25.19 -26.05 -7.30
CA ALA A 111 -25.58 -26.09 -5.89
C ALA A 111 -24.46 -25.63 -4.93
N GLY A 112 -23.23 -25.47 -5.42
CA GLY A 112 -22.06 -24.98 -4.67
C GLY A 112 -21.20 -26.10 -4.06
N GLY A 113 -21.62 -27.37 -4.18
CA GLY A 113 -20.92 -28.56 -3.68
C GLY A 113 -20.07 -29.29 -4.73
N GLU A 114 -20.19 -28.90 -5.99
CA GLU A 114 -19.58 -29.56 -7.15
C GLU A 114 -18.05 -29.42 -7.15
N LYS A 115 -17.34 -30.44 -7.65
CA LYS A 115 -15.86 -30.42 -7.70
C LYS A 115 -15.31 -29.73 -8.94
N SER A 116 -16.13 -29.60 -9.98
CA SER A 116 -15.77 -28.93 -11.23
C SER A 116 -16.99 -28.25 -11.83
N LEU A 117 -16.79 -27.13 -12.53
CA LEU A 117 -17.84 -26.41 -13.24
C LEU A 117 -18.52 -27.27 -14.31
N ALA A 118 -17.83 -28.28 -14.86
CA ALA A 118 -18.39 -29.26 -15.80
C ALA A 118 -19.45 -30.19 -15.16
N GLN A 119 -19.61 -30.17 -13.84
CA GLN A 119 -20.62 -30.94 -13.11
C GLN A 119 -21.89 -30.13 -12.83
N CYS A 120 -21.85 -28.82 -13.05
CA CYS A 120 -23.02 -27.96 -12.92
C CYS A 120 -23.97 -28.16 -14.10
N GLY A 121 -25.25 -27.87 -13.87
CA GLY A 121 -26.22 -27.80 -14.96
C GLY A 121 -25.88 -26.66 -15.91
N SER A 122 -25.99 -26.90 -17.21
CA SER A 122 -25.84 -25.90 -18.27
C SER A 122 -26.59 -26.36 -19.51
N ASN A 123 -26.72 -25.49 -20.53
CA ASN A 123 -27.30 -25.86 -21.83
C ASN A 123 -26.44 -26.87 -22.64
N GLY A 124 -25.25 -27.23 -22.12
CA GLY A 124 -24.27 -28.09 -22.78
C GLY A 124 -23.09 -27.31 -23.36
N PHE A 125 -21.96 -28.00 -23.56
CA PHE A 125 -20.72 -27.36 -24.02
C PHE A 125 -20.87 -26.78 -25.43
N GLY A 126 -20.69 -25.47 -25.56
CA GLY A 126 -20.73 -24.73 -26.82
C GLY A 126 -22.14 -24.38 -27.31
N VAL A 127 -23.17 -24.64 -26.50
CA VAL A 127 -24.56 -24.26 -26.76
C VAL A 127 -24.86 -23.02 -25.94
N SER A 128 -24.92 -21.87 -26.60
CA SER A 128 -25.21 -20.58 -25.98
C SER A 128 -25.86 -19.63 -26.97
N ASP A 129 -26.79 -18.80 -26.52
CA ASP A 129 -27.34 -17.66 -27.25
C ASP A 129 -26.80 -16.30 -26.76
N CYS A 130 -25.89 -16.32 -25.78
CA CYS A 130 -25.17 -15.15 -25.28
C CYS A 130 -24.17 -14.55 -26.28
N LYS A 131 -23.80 -13.30 -26.03
CA LYS A 131 -22.68 -12.59 -26.66
C LYS A 131 -21.56 -12.39 -25.64
N HIS A 132 -20.33 -12.10 -26.10
CA HIS A 132 -19.22 -11.80 -25.18
C HIS A 132 -19.42 -10.54 -24.31
N SER A 133 -20.45 -9.74 -24.54
CA SER A 133 -20.89 -8.71 -23.58
C SER A 133 -21.46 -9.28 -22.28
N GLU A 134 -21.79 -10.58 -22.26
CA GLU A 134 -22.41 -11.33 -21.17
C GLU A 134 -21.42 -12.32 -20.55
N ASP A 135 -20.11 -12.19 -20.86
CA ASP A 135 -19.10 -13.04 -20.23
C ASP A 135 -19.01 -12.77 -18.73
N VAL A 136 -19.02 -13.84 -17.94
CA VAL A 136 -19.03 -13.74 -16.47
C VAL A 136 -17.62 -13.57 -15.89
N GLY A 137 -17.52 -12.73 -14.87
CA GLY A 137 -16.35 -12.59 -14.02
C GLY A 137 -16.58 -13.12 -12.60
N VAL A 138 -15.51 -13.56 -11.93
CA VAL A 138 -15.56 -13.95 -10.52
C VAL A 138 -14.49 -13.23 -9.71
N VAL A 139 -14.76 -13.05 -8.42
CA VAL A 139 -13.81 -12.60 -7.41
C VAL A 139 -13.71 -13.69 -6.35
N CYS A 140 -12.56 -14.33 -6.28
CA CYS A 140 -12.25 -15.37 -5.32
C CYS A 140 -11.61 -14.82 -4.06
N ASN A 141 -11.75 -15.56 -2.97
CA ASN A 141 -11.05 -15.23 -1.74
C ASN A 141 -9.53 -15.27 -1.95
N GLN A 142 -8.81 -14.29 -1.40
CA GLN A 142 -7.35 -14.24 -1.53
C GLN A 142 -6.63 -15.45 -0.89
N LYS A 143 -7.27 -16.12 0.07
CA LYS A 143 -6.74 -17.32 0.71
C LYS A 143 -6.92 -18.53 -0.21
N ARG A 144 -5.83 -19.28 -0.38
CA ARG A 144 -5.80 -20.56 -1.10
C ARG A 144 -6.20 -21.72 -0.20
N ILE A 145 -6.81 -22.76 -0.77
CA ILE A 145 -7.07 -24.02 -0.05
C ILE A 145 -5.73 -24.66 0.31
N ALA A 146 -5.50 -24.87 1.60
CA ALA A 146 -4.27 -25.49 2.09
C ALA A 146 -4.12 -26.92 1.51
N GLY A 147 -3.03 -27.16 0.78
CA GLY A 147 -2.75 -28.45 0.14
C GLY A 147 -3.45 -28.69 -1.19
N PHE A 148 -4.07 -27.66 -1.79
CA PHE A 148 -4.66 -27.75 -3.12
C PHE A 148 -3.58 -28.02 -4.19
N LYS A 149 -3.84 -29.01 -5.05
CA LYS A 149 -2.97 -29.37 -6.17
C LYS A 149 -3.77 -29.21 -7.46
N PHE A 150 -3.29 -28.38 -8.38
CA PHE A 150 -3.81 -28.39 -9.74
C PHE A 150 -3.57 -29.78 -10.33
N ILE A 151 -4.64 -30.48 -10.70
CA ILE A 151 -4.50 -31.69 -11.52
C ILE A 151 -4.20 -31.21 -12.95
N ARG A 152 -2.94 -30.86 -13.22
CA ARG A 152 -2.38 -30.98 -14.56
C ARG A 152 -0.89 -31.32 -14.54
N ASN A 153 -0.58 -32.36 -15.30
CA ASN A 153 0.77 -32.74 -15.69
C ASN A 153 1.42 -31.59 -16.49
N GLN A 154 2.42 -30.94 -15.91
CA GLN A 154 3.80 -30.79 -16.44
C GLN A 154 4.61 -29.89 -15.49
N GLY A 155 5.57 -30.50 -14.80
CA GLY A 155 6.42 -29.85 -13.79
C GLY A 155 7.52 -28.99 -14.42
N LEU A 156 7.34 -27.67 -14.35
CA LEU A 156 8.37 -26.69 -14.75
C LEU A 156 8.69 -25.65 -13.65
N THR A 157 7.84 -25.47 -12.63
CA THR A 157 8.01 -24.48 -11.55
C THR A 157 7.88 -25.09 -10.16
N VAL A 158 8.44 -24.44 -9.14
CA VAL A 158 8.38 -24.88 -7.74
C VAL A 158 6.98 -24.70 -7.18
N GLN A 159 6.34 -25.80 -6.76
CA GLN A 159 5.00 -25.80 -6.14
C GLN A 159 5.12 -26.29 -4.69
N VAL A 160 5.14 -25.36 -3.74
CA VAL A 160 5.23 -25.65 -2.29
C VAL A 160 4.18 -24.82 -1.54
N GLU A 161 3.61 -25.38 -0.46
CA GLU A 161 2.57 -24.71 0.34
C GLU A 161 3.12 -23.50 1.08
N ASP A 162 4.37 -23.57 1.54
CA ASP A 162 5.01 -22.55 2.35
C ASP A 162 6.54 -22.74 2.37
N VAL A 163 7.27 -21.70 2.75
CA VAL A 163 8.73 -21.71 2.91
C VAL A 163 9.04 -21.08 4.26
N ARG A 164 10.09 -21.51 4.97
CA ARG A 164 10.57 -20.83 6.18
C ARG A 164 12.08 -20.92 6.38
N ILE A 165 12.63 -19.87 6.98
CA ILE A 165 13.99 -19.89 7.55
C ILE A 165 13.90 -20.28 9.02
N ARG A 166 14.34 -21.50 9.36
CA ARG A 166 14.32 -22.01 10.72
C ARG A 166 15.62 -21.65 11.45
N ALA A 167 15.54 -20.62 12.31
CA ALA A 167 16.65 -20.17 13.14
C ALA A 167 17.20 -21.25 14.08
N THR A 168 18.51 -21.23 14.29
CA THR A 168 19.19 -22.05 15.31
C THR A 168 19.00 -21.43 16.70
N TYR A 169 19.29 -22.17 17.78
CA TYR A 169 19.07 -21.70 19.15
C TYR A 169 19.76 -20.36 19.44
N ALA A 170 20.95 -20.13 18.88
CA ALA A 170 21.69 -18.87 19.00
C ALA A 170 21.00 -17.66 18.32
N HIS A 171 20.16 -17.91 17.32
CA HIS A 171 19.51 -16.87 16.51
C HIS A 171 18.00 -16.76 16.74
N ARG A 172 17.38 -17.65 17.53
CA ARG A 172 15.93 -17.67 17.79
C ARG A 172 15.37 -16.43 18.49
N LYS A 173 16.20 -15.71 19.25
CA LYS A 173 15.81 -14.46 19.94
C LYS A 173 16.08 -13.21 19.10
N ARG A 174 16.71 -13.34 17.93
CA ARG A 174 17.00 -12.20 17.05
C ARG A 174 15.83 -11.96 16.12
N VAL A 175 15.44 -10.70 16.01
CA VAL A 175 14.42 -10.21 15.09
C VAL A 175 15.07 -9.13 14.23
N PRO A 176 15.04 -9.21 12.89
CA PRO A 176 14.47 -10.31 12.10
C PRO A 176 15.36 -11.56 12.10
N ILE A 177 14.81 -12.70 11.68
CA ILE A 177 15.59 -13.93 11.48
C ILE A 177 16.38 -13.81 10.17
N THR A 178 17.68 -13.57 10.28
CA THR A 178 18.56 -13.40 9.10
C THR A 178 19.27 -14.68 8.68
N GLU A 179 19.29 -15.73 9.51
CA GLU A 179 20.06 -16.95 9.22
C GLU A 179 19.40 -18.20 9.80
N GLY A 180 19.37 -19.27 9.02
CA GLY A 180 18.84 -20.55 9.48
C GLY A 180 18.74 -21.62 8.39
N PHE A 181 18.20 -22.78 8.77
CA PHE A 181 17.94 -23.86 7.83
C PHE A 181 16.69 -23.56 7.01
N LEU A 182 16.77 -23.73 5.69
CA LEU A 182 15.62 -23.55 4.80
C LEU A 182 14.74 -24.81 4.80
N GLU A 183 13.46 -24.63 5.04
CA GLU A 183 12.46 -25.69 4.99
C GLU A 183 11.30 -25.26 4.07
N VAL A 184 10.76 -26.21 3.31
CA VAL A 184 9.55 -26.04 2.48
C VAL A 184 8.45 -26.93 3.01
N LYS A 185 7.21 -26.49 2.88
CA LYS A 185 6.03 -27.25 3.30
C LYS A 185 5.39 -27.89 2.06
N ASP A 186 5.23 -29.21 2.12
CA ASP A 186 4.65 -30.00 1.03
C ASP A 186 3.87 -31.18 1.62
N GLY A 187 2.58 -31.26 1.29
CA GLY A 187 1.64 -32.24 1.86
C GLY A 187 1.47 -32.06 3.37
N GLY A 188 1.37 -30.82 3.84
CA GLY A 188 1.24 -30.46 5.26
C GLY A 188 2.49 -30.68 6.13
N LYS A 189 3.58 -31.22 5.58
CA LYS A 189 4.81 -31.55 6.32
C LYS A 189 5.96 -30.63 5.91
N TRP A 190 6.71 -30.16 6.91
CA TRP A 190 7.94 -29.40 6.70
C TRP A 190 9.09 -30.33 6.31
N ARG A 191 9.70 -30.06 5.17
CA ARG A 191 10.80 -30.81 4.56
C ARG A 191 11.99 -29.89 4.31
N GLN A 192 13.19 -30.46 4.40
CA GLN A 192 14.45 -29.75 4.15
C GLN A 192 14.80 -29.79 2.67
N ILE A 193 15.48 -28.76 2.16
CA ILE A 193 16.05 -28.81 0.80
C ILE A 193 17.49 -29.32 0.89
N CYS A 194 17.90 -30.20 -0.03
CA CYS A 194 19.29 -30.65 -0.12
C CYS A 194 20.14 -29.55 -0.75
N ASN A 195 21.33 -29.31 -0.22
CA ASN A 195 22.23 -28.29 -0.76
C ASN A 195 23.01 -28.75 -2.00
N GLU A 196 22.81 -29.99 -2.46
CA GLU A 196 23.32 -30.46 -3.74
C GLU A 196 22.65 -29.62 -4.85
N GLU A 197 23.46 -28.99 -5.72
CA GLU A 197 23.03 -28.02 -6.74
C GLU A 197 22.47 -26.68 -6.21
N TRP A 198 22.57 -26.38 -4.90
CA TRP A 198 22.12 -25.10 -4.37
C TRP A 198 23.12 -23.98 -4.67
N THR A 199 22.67 -22.92 -5.35
CA THR A 199 23.51 -21.80 -5.78
C THR A 199 23.32 -20.54 -4.93
N GLU A 200 24.19 -19.55 -5.14
CA GLU A 200 24.03 -18.20 -4.58
C GLU A 200 22.76 -17.52 -5.11
N MET A 201 22.39 -17.71 -6.38
CA MET A 201 21.16 -17.16 -6.98
C MET A 201 19.89 -17.68 -6.29
N ASN A 202 19.86 -18.96 -5.90
CA ASN A 202 18.76 -19.49 -5.08
C ASN A 202 18.69 -18.79 -3.71
N SER A 203 19.85 -18.53 -3.10
CA SER A 203 19.93 -17.83 -1.82
C SER A 203 19.49 -16.38 -1.93
N ARG A 204 19.85 -15.70 -3.04
CA ARG A 204 19.44 -14.33 -3.38
C ARG A 204 17.92 -14.20 -3.48
N VAL A 205 17.23 -15.14 -4.14
CA VAL A 205 15.76 -15.16 -4.21
C VAL A 205 15.14 -15.39 -2.84
N ILE A 206 15.67 -16.33 -2.06
CA ILE A 206 15.19 -16.55 -0.69
C ILE A 206 15.37 -15.28 0.16
N CYS A 207 16.56 -14.69 0.20
CA CYS A 207 16.77 -13.46 0.96
C CYS A 207 15.84 -12.34 0.49
N GLY A 208 15.66 -12.18 -0.83
CA GLY A 208 14.72 -11.24 -1.43
C GLY A 208 13.28 -11.45 -0.97
N MET A 209 12.73 -12.66 -1.04
CA MET A 209 11.34 -12.92 -0.62
C MET A 209 11.10 -12.70 0.87
N TYR A 210 12.14 -12.79 1.71
CA TYR A 210 12.08 -12.48 3.15
C TYR A 210 12.39 -11.02 3.48
N GLY A 211 12.51 -10.16 2.47
CA GLY A 211 12.70 -8.73 2.65
C GLY A 211 14.13 -8.29 2.90
N PHE A 212 15.11 -9.10 2.52
CA PHE A 212 16.52 -8.78 2.66
C PHE A 212 17.17 -8.45 1.29
N PRO A 213 17.94 -7.35 1.20
CA PRO A 213 18.52 -6.88 -0.07
C PRO A 213 19.57 -7.82 -0.66
N GLY A 214 20.17 -8.67 0.16
CA GLY A 214 21.16 -9.62 -0.30
C GLY A 214 21.49 -10.72 0.69
N GLU A 215 22.31 -11.64 0.21
CA GLU A 215 22.82 -12.83 0.87
C GLU A 215 24.27 -12.63 1.35
N LYS A 216 24.68 -13.42 2.35
CA LYS A 216 26.06 -13.44 2.84
C LYS A 216 26.51 -14.86 3.18
N ARG A 217 27.82 -15.01 3.39
CA ARG A 217 28.42 -16.29 3.79
C ARG A 217 28.13 -16.60 5.26
N PHE A 218 27.94 -17.89 5.56
CA PHE A 218 27.73 -18.41 6.91
C PHE A 218 28.83 -19.41 7.31
N ASN A 219 28.94 -19.72 8.61
CA ASN A 219 29.91 -20.69 9.11
C ASN A 219 29.46 -22.13 8.86
N VAL A 220 29.93 -22.70 7.75
CA VAL A 220 29.59 -24.06 7.31
C VAL A 220 29.90 -25.13 8.36
N LYS A 221 30.99 -24.99 9.15
CA LYS A 221 31.38 -26.00 10.15
C LYS A 221 30.32 -26.15 11.24
N SER A 222 29.80 -25.01 11.74
CA SER A 222 28.76 -24.99 12.78
C SER A 222 27.47 -25.67 12.29
N TYR A 223 27.03 -25.35 11.07
CA TYR A 223 25.80 -25.93 10.52
C TYR A 223 25.95 -27.40 10.13
N LYS A 224 27.13 -27.84 9.68
CA LYS A 224 27.42 -29.27 9.46
C LYS A 224 27.24 -30.08 10.74
N LEU A 225 27.73 -29.59 11.88
CA LEU A 225 27.55 -30.25 13.18
C LEU A 225 26.07 -30.33 13.57
N LEU A 226 25.33 -29.23 13.41
CA LEU A 226 23.90 -29.17 13.71
C LEU A 226 23.07 -30.08 12.80
N ALA A 227 23.42 -30.16 11.52
CA ALA A 227 22.74 -31.01 10.54
C ALA A 227 22.82 -32.51 10.90
N LYS A 228 23.96 -32.98 11.43
CA LYS A 228 24.12 -34.38 11.87
C LYS A 228 23.10 -34.81 12.94
N ARG A 229 22.64 -33.86 13.77
CA ARG A 229 21.68 -34.12 14.86
C ARG A 229 20.21 -33.99 14.43
N ARG A 230 19.92 -33.61 13.18
CA ARG A 230 18.55 -33.42 12.69
C ARG A 230 18.00 -34.69 12.05
N LYS A 231 16.68 -34.87 12.15
CA LYS A 231 15.96 -35.89 11.39
C LYS A 231 16.06 -35.58 9.90
N LYS A 232 16.50 -36.57 9.13
CA LYS A 232 16.58 -36.49 7.66
C LYS A 232 15.17 -36.61 7.10
N ASN A 233 14.61 -35.48 6.66
CA ASN A 233 13.32 -35.41 5.98
C ASN A 233 13.43 -34.34 4.90
N TYR A 234 13.87 -34.73 3.71
CA TYR A 234 14.04 -33.76 2.62
C TYR A 234 12.88 -33.79 1.63
N TRP A 235 12.83 -32.70 0.87
CA TRP A 235 12.02 -32.53 -0.31
C TRP A 235 12.75 -33.13 -1.53
N GLY A 236 12.00 -33.72 -2.45
CA GLY A 236 12.54 -34.61 -3.49
C GLY A 236 13.11 -33.92 -4.73
N PHE A 237 13.24 -32.59 -4.72
CA PHE A 237 13.60 -31.81 -5.90
C PHE A 237 14.67 -30.76 -5.56
N SER A 238 15.58 -30.49 -6.50
CA SER A 238 16.43 -29.30 -6.45
C SER A 238 15.67 -28.06 -6.93
N VAL A 239 16.21 -26.87 -6.68
CA VAL A 239 15.64 -25.59 -7.12
C VAL A 239 16.65 -24.88 -7.99
N ASN A 240 16.20 -24.29 -9.10
CA ASN A 240 17.03 -23.52 -10.00
C ASN A 240 16.42 -22.14 -10.28
N CYS A 241 16.94 -21.11 -9.58
CA CYS A 241 16.57 -19.72 -9.74
C CYS A 241 17.61 -18.95 -10.57
N THR A 242 17.16 -17.92 -11.30
CA THR A 242 18.02 -16.97 -12.02
C THR A 242 18.56 -15.85 -11.12
N GLY A 243 17.90 -15.54 -9.99
CA GLY A 243 18.30 -14.52 -9.02
C GLY A 243 17.41 -13.26 -9.02
N ASN A 244 16.55 -13.13 -10.03
CA ASN A 244 15.64 -12.00 -10.24
C ASN A 244 14.19 -12.32 -9.91
N GLU A 245 13.90 -13.57 -9.57
CA GLU A 245 12.59 -14.00 -9.14
C GLU A 245 12.17 -13.31 -7.83
N ALA A 246 10.92 -12.86 -7.78
CA ALA A 246 10.35 -12.29 -6.57
C ALA A 246 10.09 -13.34 -5.47
N ASN A 247 9.78 -14.57 -5.89
CA ASN A 247 9.38 -15.67 -5.00
C ASN A 247 9.94 -17.02 -5.50
N LEU A 248 10.23 -17.93 -4.57
CA LEU A 248 10.67 -19.30 -4.87
C LEU A 248 9.73 -20.04 -5.85
N ALA A 249 8.42 -19.80 -5.78
CA ALA A 249 7.42 -20.42 -6.66
C ALA A 249 7.60 -20.09 -8.15
N THR A 250 8.27 -18.96 -8.45
CA THR A 250 8.59 -18.56 -9.82
C THR A 250 9.91 -19.15 -10.34
N CYS A 251 10.71 -19.76 -9.46
CA CYS A 251 11.91 -20.47 -9.88
C CYS A 251 11.56 -21.78 -10.59
N LYS A 252 12.47 -22.23 -11.45
CA LYS A 252 12.31 -23.49 -12.16
C LYS A 252 12.55 -24.65 -11.20
N LEU A 253 11.70 -25.68 -11.31
CA LEU A 253 11.91 -26.92 -10.58
C LEU A 253 13.16 -27.61 -11.14
N GLY A 254 14.10 -27.93 -10.25
CA GLY A 254 15.31 -28.64 -10.61
C GLY A 254 15.08 -30.14 -10.81
N ARG A 255 16.16 -30.90 -10.86
CA ARG A 255 16.10 -32.35 -11.06
C ARG A 255 15.45 -33.03 -9.86
N ALA A 256 14.69 -34.09 -10.13
CA ALA A 256 14.27 -35.01 -9.08
C ALA A 256 15.52 -35.67 -8.49
N ILE A 257 15.69 -35.57 -7.18
CA ILE A 257 16.84 -36.13 -6.47
C ILE A 257 16.49 -37.60 -6.17
N GLU A 258 17.28 -38.54 -6.70
CA GLU A 258 17.04 -39.98 -6.52
C GLU A 258 16.89 -40.34 -5.04
N LEU A 259 15.69 -40.79 -4.68
CA LEU A 259 15.32 -41.21 -3.33
C LEU A 259 15.92 -42.59 -3.02
N LYS A 260 17.24 -42.69 -2.82
CA LYS A 260 17.86 -43.95 -2.35
C LYS A 260 17.64 -44.12 -0.83
N GLY A 261 16.50 -44.73 -0.48
CA GLY A 261 16.14 -45.09 0.90
C GLY A 261 15.78 -43.90 1.80
N ASN A 262 16.07 -43.99 3.11
CA ASN A 262 15.83 -42.91 4.10
C ASN A 262 16.79 -41.70 3.97
N SER A 263 17.62 -41.65 2.92
CA SER A 263 18.62 -40.60 2.67
C SER A 263 18.47 -39.99 1.29
N THR A 264 17.87 -38.82 1.26
CA THR A 264 17.61 -37.96 0.09
C THR A 264 18.72 -36.95 -0.19
N CYS A 265 19.79 -36.95 0.62
CA CYS A 265 20.93 -36.03 0.52
C CYS A 265 22.16 -36.78 1.05
N GLY A 266 22.77 -37.59 0.18
CA GLY A 266 23.77 -38.58 0.56
C GLY A 266 25.14 -37.97 0.90
N LYS A 267 25.56 -36.96 0.12
CA LYS A 267 26.82 -36.23 0.31
C LYS A 267 26.60 -34.80 0.83
N GLY A 268 25.40 -34.26 0.65
CA GLY A 268 25.02 -32.92 1.10
C GLY A 268 24.55 -32.81 2.55
N MET A 269 24.08 -31.61 2.87
CA MET A 269 23.43 -31.23 4.13
C MET A 269 22.20 -30.37 3.83
N PRO A 270 21.31 -30.11 4.80
CA PRO A 270 20.19 -29.21 4.60
C PRO A 270 20.69 -27.82 4.23
N VAL A 271 20.01 -27.18 3.27
CA VAL A 271 20.29 -25.81 2.86
C VAL A 271 20.24 -24.86 4.05
N VAL A 272 21.21 -23.96 4.11
CA VAL A 272 21.29 -22.87 5.07
C VAL A 272 21.35 -21.58 4.26
N VAL A 273 20.50 -20.62 4.63
CA VAL A 273 20.50 -19.29 4.04
C VAL A 273 20.90 -18.29 5.11
N SER A 274 21.73 -17.32 4.73
CA SER A 274 22.15 -16.20 5.57
C SER A 274 22.01 -14.92 4.78
N CYS A 275 21.24 -13.98 5.30
CA CYS A 275 20.86 -12.74 4.64
C CYS A 275 21.48 -11.52 5.34
N VAL A 276 21.61 -10.44 4.58
CA VAL A 276 22.04 -9.13 5.05
C VAL A 276 20.77 -8.31 5.37
N PRO A 277 20.54 -7.91 6.63
CA PRO A 277 19.43 -7.00 6.93
C PRO A 277 19.71 -5.61 6.36
N GLY A 278 18.68 -4.99 5.77
CA GLY A 278 18.73 -3.58 5.38
C GLY A 278 18.96 -2.67 6.57
N ARG A 279 19.41 -1.43 6.31
CA ARG A 279 19.76 -0.44 7.34
C ARG A 279 18.63 -0.22 8.36
N ALA A 280 17.39 -0.13 7.89
CA ALA A 280 16.21 0.07 8.74
C ALA A 280 15.87 -1.13 9.65
N PHE A 281 16.33 -2.34 9.30
CA PHE A 281 16.01 -3.59 10.00
C PHE A 281 17.23 -4.26 10.65
N ALA A 282 18.39 -3.61 10.60
CA ALA A 282 19.60 -4.09 11.25
C ALA A 282 19.39 -4.07 12.78
N PRO A 283 19.64 -5.18 13.50
CA PRO A 283 19.49 -5.20 14.96
C PRO A 283 20.38 -4.14 15.60
N SER A 284 19.77 -3.09 16.14
CA SER A 284 20.49 -2.04 16.86
C SER A 284 21.03 -2.60 18.18
N VAL A 285 22.25 -3.13 18.15
CA VAL A 285 23.07 -3.35 19.35
C VAL A 285 24.48 -2.85 19.07
N SER A 286 24.89 -1.86 19.86
CA SER A 286 26.21 -1.22 19.94
C SER A 286 26.53 -0.22 18.82
N THR A 287 26.39 1.08 19.14
CA THR A 287 27.43 2.13 19.15
C THR A 287 28.65 2.10 18.19
N GLY A 288 28.67 1.28 17.14
CA GLY A 288 29.79 1.12 16.22
C GLY A 288 29.44 1.26 14.73
N PHE A 289 28.17 1.03 14.34
CA PHE A 289 27.78 1.06 12.92
C PHE A 289 27.38 2.43 12.37
N ARG A 290 27.31 3.48 13.21
CA ARG A 290 27.13 4.87 12.71
C ARG A 290 28.33 5.37 11.88
N LYS A 291 29.52 4.76 12.02
CA LYS A 291 30.74 5.15 11.28
C LYS A 291 30.99 4.39 9.99
N ALA A 292 30.21 3.34 9.68
CA ALA A 292 30.43 2.50 8.49
C ALA A 292 29.66 2.94 7.24
N TYR A 293 28.70 3.85 7.39
CA TYR A 293 27.88 4.36 6.30
C TYR A 293 28.08 5.86 6.20
N ARG A 294 28.68 6.33 5.11
CA ARG A 294 28.65 7.75 4.75
C ARG A 294 27.18 8.15 4.54
N LEU A 295 26.78 9.32 5.03
CA LEU A 295 25.53 9.96 4.62
C LEU A 295 25.70 10.41 3.17
N GLU A 296 25.60 9.47 2.23
CA GLU A 296 25.42 9.80 0.82
C GLU A 296 23.94 10.06 0.59
N GLN A 297 23.64 11.09 -0.19
CA GLN A 297 22.27 11.48 -0.50
C GLN A 297 21.58 10.34 -1.27
N PRO A 298 20.38 9.89 -0.87
CA PRO A 298 19.66 8.88 -1.62
C PRO A 298 19.28 9.42 -3.00
N LEU A 299 19.54 8.62 -4.03
CA LEU A 299 19.18 8.94 -5.41
C LEU A 299 17.75 8.51 -5.75
N VAL A 300 17.17 7.61 -4.96
CA VAL A 300 15.82 7.07 -5.13
C VAL A 300 15.09 7.11 -3.80
N ARG A 301 13.79 7.42 -3.83
CA ARG A 301 12.90 7.39 -2.66
C ARG A 301 11.50 6.91 -3.04
N LEU A 302 10.72 6.54 -2.02
CA LEU A 302 9.30 6.19 -2.16
C LEU A 302 8.43 7.22 -1.45
N ARG A 303 7.30 7.60 -2.07
CA ARG A 303 6.29 8.53 -1.52
C ARG A 303 4.87 7.97 -1.64
N GLY A 304 3.94 8.45 -0.80
CA GLY A 304 2.52 8.07 -0.86
C GLY A 304 2.17 6.63 -0.46
N GLY A 305 3.13 5.84 0.04
CA GLY A 305 2.87 4.47 0.50
C GLY A 305 2.40 4.40 1.96
N ALA A 306 1.46 3.50 2.26
CA ALA A 306 0.94 3.32 3.62
C ALA A 306 1.94 2.56 4.50
N MET A 307 2.58 1.56 3.91
CA MET A 307 3.57 0.71 4.54
C MET A 307 4.99 1.08 4.09
N ILE A 308 5.95 0.63 4.89
CA ILE A 308 7.36 0.81 4.55
C ILE A 308 7.73 -0.14 3.42
N GLY A 309 8.48 0.39 2.46
CA GLY A 309 8.83 -0.35 1.25
C GLY A 309 7.73 -0.35 0.19
N GLU A 310 6.72 0.50 0.31
CA GLU A 310 5.81 0.80 -0.80
C GLU A 310 5.69 2.30 -1.05
N GLY A 311 5.34 2.66 -2.28
CA GLY A 311 5.11 4.03 -2.70
C GLY A 311 5.44 4.27 -4.17
N ARG A 312 5.08 5.45 -4.66
CA ARG A 312 5.53 6.02 -5.94
C ARG A 312 7.04 6.18 -5.93
N VAL A 313 7.69 5.83 -7.04
CA VAL A 313 9.14 5.92 -7.20
C VAL A 313 9.52 7.33 -7.64
N GLU A 314 10.37 7.99 -6.86
CA GLU A 314 10.95 9.27 -7.21
C GLU A 314 12.47 9.16 -7.26
N VAL A 315 13.07 9.79 -8.27
CA VAL A 315 14.51 9.79 -8.55
C VAL A 315 15.05 11.22 -8.47
N LEU A 316 16.24 11.38 -7.92
CA LEU A 316 16.92 12.66 -7.82
C LEU A 316 17.84 12.86 -9.02
N LYS A 317 17.60 13.90 -9.81
CA LYS A 317 18.40 14.24 -10.99
C LYS A 317 18.65 15.74 -11.01
N ASN A 318 19.92 16.14 -11.16
CA ASN A 318 20.33 17.55 -11.14
C ASN A 318 19.84 18.34 -9.91
N GLY A 319 19.77 17.68 -8.74
CA GLY A 319 19.31 18.30 -7.50
C GLY A 319 17.78 18.48 -7.38
N VAL A 320 17.00 17.99 -8.34
CA VAL A 320 15.52 18.05 -8.34
C VAL A 320 14.95 16.63 -8.33
N TRP A 321 14.01 16.36 -7.43
CA TRP A 321 13.25 15.12 -7.42
C TRP A 321 12.21 15.13 -8.53
N GLY A 322 12.03 13.98 -9.17
CA GLY A 322 11.01 13.77 -10.19
C GLY A 322 10.62 12.30 -10.26
N THR A 323 9.56 12.01 -11.00
CA THR A 323 8.95 10.68 -11.05
C THR A 323 9.50 9.83 -12.18
N VAL A 324 9.04 8.58 -12.23
CA VAL A 324 9.37 7.59 -13.26
C VAL A 324 8.06 7.19 -13.93
N CYS A 325 8.00 7.27 -15.26
CA CYS A 325 6.84 6.83 -16.04
C CYS A 325 6.75 5.30 -16.07
N ASP A 326 5.53 4.76 -16.12
CA ASP A 326 5.27 3.34 -15.98
C ASP A 326 5.34 2.51 -17.27
N ASP A 327 5.62 3.15 -18.41
CA ASP A 327 5.90 2.44 -19.65
C ASP A 327 7.04 1.43 -19.45
N ASN A 328 6.80 0.18 -19.83
CA ASN A 328 7.73 -0.94 -19.64
C ASN A 328 8.12 -1.21 -18.17
N TRP A 329 7.41 -0.63 -17.19
CA TRP A 329 7.68 -0.83 -15.77
C TRP A 329 7.36 -2.26 -15.35
N ASN A 330 8.37 -2.95 -14.82
CA ASN A 330 8.28 -4.38 -14.56
C ASN A 330 8.94 -4.79 -13.23
N ILE A 331 8.72 -6.04 -12.84
CA ILE A 331 9.17 -6.57 -11.53
C ILE A 331 10.70 -6.54 -11.36
N ARG A 332 11.47 -6.55 -12.46
CA ARG A 332 12.95 -6.49 -12.39
C ARG A 332 13.40 -5.09 -12.00
N ALA A 333 12.88 -4.07 -12.68
CA ALA A 333 13.15 -2.66 -12.34
C ALA A 333 12.69 -2.33 -10.92
N ALA A 334 11.47 -2.75 -10.54
CA ALA A 334 10.98 -2.61 -9.18
C ALA A 334 11.87 -3.32 -8.14
N THR A 335 12.43 -4.48 -8.48
CA THR A 335 13.35 -5.20 -7.58
C THR A 335 14.67 -4.47 -7.39
N VAL A 336 15.17 -3.75 -8.40
CA VAL A 336 16.35 -2.87 -8.26
C VAL A 336 16.05 -1.77 -7.23
N VAL A 337 14.91 -1.09 -7.36
CA VAL A 337 14.47 -0.06 -6.39
C VAL A 337 14.38 -0.62 -4.98
N CYS A 338 13.70 -1.75 -4.80
CA CYS A 338 13.56 -2.36 -3.48
C CYS A 338 14.91 -2.71 -2.85
N ARG A 339 15.85 -3.29 -3.62
CA ARG A 339 17.18 -3.65 -3.12
C ARG A 339 18.05 -2.43 -2.83
N GLU A 340 18.00 -1.40 -3.67
CA GLU A 340 18.69 -0.13 -3.49
C GLU A 340 18.30 0.52 -2.15
N LEU A 341 17.00 0.50 -1.83
CA LEU A 341 16.46 1.03 -0.58
C LEU A 341 16.70 0.11 0.64
N GLY A 342 17.31 -1.06 0.43
CA GLY A 342 17.63 -2.00 1.49
C GLY A 342 16.48 -2.94 1.90
N PHE A 343 15.46 -3.08 1.06
CA PHE A 343 14.41 -4.09 1.17
C PHE A 343 14.77 -5.35 0.37
N GLY A 344 13.86 -6.32 0.33
CA GLY A 344 14.04 -7.54 -0.46
C GLY A 344 13.74 -7.36 -1.94
N SER A 345 13.18 -8.41 -2.55
CA SER A 345 12.64 -8.34 -3.92
C SER A 345 11.35 -7.51 -3.94
N ALA A 346 10.99 -6.99 -5.11
CA ALA A 346 9.67 -6.41 -5.29
C ALA A 346 8.60 -7.52 -5.24
N LYS A 347 7.54 -7.27 -4.49
CA LYS A 347 6.29 -8.04 -4.50
C LYS A 347 5.47 -7.66 -5.72
N GLU A 348 5.34 -6.37 -5.99
CA GLU A 348 4.53 -5.79 -7.08
C GLU A 348 5.29 -4.63 -7.72
N ALA A 349 5.22 -4.55 -9.04
CA ALA A 349 5.50 -3.35 -9.83
C ALA A 349 4.13 -2.76 -10.21
N LEU A 350 3.86 -1.52 -9.78
CA LEU A 350 2.58 -0.87 -9.93
C LEU A 350 2.68 0.23 -10.98
N THR A 351 1.62 0.35 -11.78
CA THR A 351 1.44 1.33 -12.86
C THR A 351 0.15 2.12 -12.60
N GLY A 352 -0.07 3.21 -13.34
CA GLY A 352 -1.27 4.04 -13.30
C GLY A 352 -1.38 4.87 -12.02
N ALA A 353 -0.25 5.40 -11.51
CA ALA A 353 -0.18 6.23 -10.30
C ALA A 353 -0.96 5.67 -9.09
N ARG A 354 -1.05 4.34 -8.98
CA ARG A 354 -1.90 3.65 -7.98
C ARG A 354 -1.57 3.98 -6.52
N LEU A 355 -0.36 4.44 -6.25
CA LEU A 355 0.06 4.89 -4.92
C LEU A 355 0.16 6.41 -4.79
N GLY A 356 -0.56 7.14 -5.64
CA GLY A 356 -0.61 8.59 -5.70
C GLY A 356 0.24 9.14 -6.85
N GLN A 357 -0.21 10.25 -7.41
CA GLN A 357 0.46 11.01 -8.47
C GLN A 357 1.60 11.87 -7.90
N GLY A 358 2.63 12.11 -8.68
CA GLY A 358 3.67 13.10 -8.37
C GLY A 358 3.30 14.50 -8.83
N ILE A 359 4.26 15.40 -8.75
CA ILE A 359 4.17 16.74 -9.33
C ILE A 359 5.56 17.15 -9.84
N GLY A 360 5.59 17.87 -10.96
CA GLY A 360 6.82 18.41 -11.53
C GLY A 360 7.40 17.51 -12.63
N PRO A 361 8.74 17.31 -12.69
CA PRO A 361 9.34 16.63 -13.82
C PRO A 361 9.21 15.10 -13.73
N VAL A 362 8.92 14.46 -14.86
CA VAL A 362 9.11 13.02 -15.08
C VAL A 362 10.52 12.79 -15.62
N HIS A 363 11.39 12.14 -14.84
CA HIS A 363 12.84 12.08 -15.12
C HIS A 363 13.29 10.87 -15.95
N MET A 364 12.50 9.80 -15.94
CA MET A 364 12.80 8.51 -16.57
C MET A 364 11.54 7.95 -17.22
N ASN A 365 11.69 7.37 -18.41
CA ASN A 365 10.67 6.60 -19.10
C ASN A 365 11.25 5.27 -19.62
N GLU A 366 10.41 4.26 -19.89
CA GLU A 366 10.78 2.97 -20.49
C GLU A 366 11.98 2.32 -19.79
N VAL A 367 11.89 2.16 -18.47
CA VAL A 367 13.05 1.73 -17.66
C VAL A 367 13.35 0.24 -17.86
N GLU A 368 14.54 -0.05 -18.37
CA GLU A 368 15.03 -1.39 -18.67
C GLU A 368 16.17 -1.80 -17.74
N CYS A 369 15.84 -2.64 -16.76
CA CYS A 369 16.79 -3.23 -15.82
C CYS A 369 17.01 -4.73 -16.06
N SER A 370 18.25 -5.18 -15.90
CA SER A 370 18.59 -6.61 -15.84
C SER A 370 18.13 -7.26 -14.53
N GLY A 371 18.03 -6.50 -13.43
CA GLY A 371 17.66 -6.94 -12.07
C GLY A 371 18.85 -7.07 -11.10
N PHE A 372 20.06 -6.80 -11.58
CA PHE A 372 21.32 -6.92 -10.82
C PHE A 372 22.03 -5.59 -10.57
N GLU A 373 21.53 -4.51 -11.16
CA GLU A 373 21.96 -3.13 -10.91
C GLU A 373 21.88 -2.80 -9.42
N LYS A 374 22.75 -1.91 -8.95
CA LYS A 374 22.76 -1.47 -7.55
C LYS A 374 21.83 -0.30 -7.31
N SER A 375 21.57 0.48 -8.34
CA SER A 375 20.67 1.63 -8.33
C SER A 375 19.85 1.69 -9.60
N LEU A 376 18.63 2.22 -9.50
CA LEU A 376 17.75 2.42 -10.64
C LEU A 376 18.39 3.32 -11.70
N THR A 377 19.25 4.26 -11.30
CA THR A 377 19.93 5.18 -12.22
C THR A 377 20.99 4.50 -13.10
N GLU A 378 21.37 3.26 -12.79
CA GLU A 378 22.30 2.45 -13.60
C GLU A 378 21.57 1.69 -14.73
N CYS A 379 20.24 1.58 -14.67
CA CYS A 379 19.45 0.94 -15.72
C CYS A 379 19.41 1.79 -16.99
N HIS A 380 19.15 1.15 -18.12
CA HIS A 380 18.86 1.89 -19.35
C HIS A 380 17.45 2.50 -19.23
N PHE A 381 17.27 3.73 -19.71
CA PHE A 381 15.96 4.39 -19.72
C PHE A 381 15.91 5.44 -20.82
N ASN A 382 14.72 5.67 -21.34
CA ASN A 382 14.46 6.75 -22.28
C ASN A 382 14.45 8.10 -21.53
N ARG A 383 15.19 9.07 -22.06
CA ARG A 383 15.33 10.41 -21.47
C ARG A 383 14.22 11.35 -21.92
N ASP A 384 13.57 11.03 -23.02
CA ASP A 384 12.44 11.78 -23.55
C ASP A 384 11.18 11.26 -22.85
N SER A 385 10.56 12.09 -22.02
CA SER A 385 9.28 11.83 -21.34
C SER A 385 8.10 12.41 -22.12
N LEU A 386 8.25 12.60 -23.44
CA LEU A 386 7.21 13.11 -24.32
C LEU A 386 6.02 12.14 -24.34
N GLY A 387 4.91 12.56 -23.74
CA GLY A 387 3.66 11.79 -23.70
C GLY A 387 3.31 11.20 -22.34
N CYS A 388 4.23 11.17 -21.38
CA CYS A 388 3.94 10.70 -20.02
C CYS A 388 3.29 11.80 -19.17
N SER A 389 2.19 11.44 -18.51
CA SER A 389 1.51 12.25 -17.50
C SER A 389 1.76 11.72 -16.08
N HIS A 390 1.38 12.47 -15.05
CA HIS A 390 1.49 11.99 -13.67
C HIS A 390 0.49 10.87 -13.33
N GLU A 391 -0.50 10.60 -14.19
CA GLU A 391 -1.35 9.41 -14.09
C GLU A 391 -0.57 8.11 -14.36
N GLU A 392 0.59 8.21 -15.00
CA GLU A 392 1.45 7.08 -15.38
C GLU A 392 2.67 6.95 -14.45
N ASP A 393 2.63 7.57 -13.26
CA ASP A 393 3.73 7.47 -12.32
C ASP A 393 3.87 6.05 -11.76
N ALA A 394 5.07 5.49 -11.92
CA ALA A 394 5.42 4.14 -11.49
C ALA A 394 5.56 4.04 -9.97
N ALA A 395 5.12 2.90 -9.42
CA ALA A 395 5.18 2.61 -7.99
C ALA A 395 5.66 1.18 -7.72
N VAL A 396 6.07 0.92 -6.47
CA VAL A 396 6.52 -0.42 -6.04
C VAL A 396 5.92 -0.83 -4.72
N ARG A 397 5.82 -2.15 -4.51
CA ARG A 397 5.68 -2.75 -3.18
C ARG A 397 6.79 -3.76 -2.97
N CYS A 398 7.59 -3.59 -1.93
CA CYS A 398 8.73 -4.42 -1.61
C CYS A 398 8.39 -5.49 -0.57
N ASN A 399 9.09 -6.61 -0.63
CA ASN A 399 9.11 -7.54 0.49
C ASN A 399 9.90 -6.92 1.65
N ILE A 400 9.34 -6.98 2.85
CA ILE A 400 9.97 -6.49 4.09
C ILE A 400 10.15 -7.62 5.11
N PRO A 401 11.20 -7.57 5.96
CA PRO A 401 11.42 -8.60 6.96
C PRO A 401 10.27 -8.67 7.97
N ALA A 402 9.91 -9.90 8.36
CA ALA A 402 8.93 -10.12 9.42
C ALA A 402 9.53 -9.72 10.79
N MET A 403 9.14 -8.53 11.27
CA MET A 403 9.63 -7.97 12.53
C MET A 403 8.73 -8.28 13.74
N GLY A 404 7.52 -8.80 13.53
CA GLY A 404 6.59 -9.15 14.61
C GLY A 404 6.12 -7.95 15.44
N PHE A 405 6.10 -6.75 14.87
CA PHE A 405 5.74 -5.51 15.55
C PHE A 405 4.32 -5.49 16.14
N HIS A 406 3.39 -6.24 15.54
CA HIS A 406 2.00 -6.38 15.98
C HIS A 406 1.84 -7.14 17.30
N ASN A 407 2.86 -7.86 17.80
CA ASN A 407 2.70 -8.65 19.03
C ASN A 407 2.69 -7.81 20.32
N ARG A 408 3.05 -6.52 20.24
CA ARG A 408 3.12 -5.61 21.39
C ARG A 408 2.06 -4.51 21.38
N LEU A 409 1.20 -4.48 20.37
CA LEU A 409 0.17 -3.47 20.19
C LEU A 409 -1.08 -4.12 19.59
N ARG A 410 -2.28 -3.74 20.03
CA ARG A 410 -3.55 -4.18 19.44
C ARG A 410 -4.61 -3.08 19.49
N LEU A 411 -5.62 -3.20 18.63
CA LEU A 411 -6.86 -2.43 18.73
C LEU A 411 -7.92 -3.27 19.42
N ASN A 412 -8.68 -2.65 20.33
CA ASN A 412 -9.74 -3.33 21.07
C ASN A 412 -11.02 -2.47 21.15
N GLY A 413 -12.17 -3.13 21.23
CA GLY A 413 -13.49 -2.51 21.39
C GLY A 413 -14.09 -1.80 20.17
N GLY A 414 -13.39 -1.76 19.04
CA GLY A 414 -13.89 -1.20 17.78
C GLY A 414 -15.03 -1.99 17.15
N ARG A 415 -15.83 -1.34 16.29
CA ARG A 415 -16.92 -2.01 15.55
C ARG A 415 -16.40 -2.94 14.45
N ASN A 416 -15.17 -2.72 14.01
CA ASN A 416 -14.48 -3.50 13.01
C ASN A 416 -12.98 -3.60 13.34
N PRO A 417 -12.20 -4.46 12.65
CA PRO A 417 -10.77 -4.65 12.94
C PRO A 417 -9.86 -3.44 12.66
N TYR A 418 -10.37 -2.40 12.01
CA TYR A 418 -9.60 -1.22 11.60
C TYR A 418 -9.73 -0.04 12.56
N GLU A 419 -10.60 -0.13 13.57
CA GLU A 419 -10.75 0.91 14.58
C GLU A 419 -10.72 0.33 15.98
N GLY A 420 -10.42 1.18 16.96
CA GLY A 420 -10.54 0.83 18.36
C GLY A 420 -9.57 1.58 19.25
N ARG A 421 -9.68 1.25 20.54
CA ARG A 421 -8.76 1.74 21.57
C ARG A 421 -7.40 1.10 21.41
N VAL A 422 -6.34 1.91 21.49
CA VAL A 422 -4.96 1.44 21.38
C VAL A 422 -4.52 0.84 22.72
N GLU A 423 -4.22 -0.46 22.69
CA GLU A 423 -3.68 -1.18 23.84
C GLU A 423 -2.25 -1.64 23.52
N VAL A 424 -1.33 -1.43 24.45
CA VAL A 424 0.08 -1.82 24.33
C VAL A 424 0.46 -2.80 25.42
N LEU A 425 1.32 -3.76 25.08
CA LEU A 425 1.81 -4.77 26.00
C LEU A 425 3.04 -4.24 26.75
N ALA A 426 2.87 -3.98 28.05
CA ALA A 426 3.91 -3.42 28.91
C ALA A 426 4.24 -4.37 30.07
N GLU A 427 5.46 -4.26 30.61
CA GLU A 427 5.88 -5.03 31.78
C GLU A 427 5.53 -4.28 33.05
N ARG A 428 4.75 -4.90 33.94
CA ARG A 428 4.38 -4.36 35.25
C ARG A 428 4.59 -5.43 36.31
N ASN A 429 5.39 -5.14 37.33
CA ASN A 429 5.71 -6.07 38.43
C ASN A 429 6.22 -7.46 37.95
N GLY A 430 7.01 -7.50 36.87
CA GLY A 430 7.58 -8.73 36.31
C GLY A 430 6.60 -9.59 35.50
N SER A 431 5.38 -9.12 35.25
CA SER A 431 4.40 -9.75 34.37
C SER A 431 4.05 -8.83 33.20
N LEU A 432 3.78 -9.41 32.03
CA LEU A 432 3.32 -8.67 30.86
C LEU A 432 1.81 -8.43 30.98
N VAL A 433 1.41 -7.16 30.96
CA VAL A 433 0.01 -6.73 31.06
C VAL A 433 -0.32 -5.81 29.89
N TRP A 434 -1.55 -5.93 29.40
CA TRP A 434 -2.10 -4.96 28.44
C TRP A 434 -2.52 -3.70 29.19
N GLY A 435 -2.26 -2.55 28.60
CA GLY A 435 -2.71 -1.27 29.11
C GLY A 435 -2.97 -0.27 27.99
N THR A 436 -3.60 0.85 28.34
CA THR A 436 -3.94 1.91 27.40
C THR A 436 -2.81 2.94 27.22
N VAL A 437 -2.90 3.71 26.13
CA VAL A 437 -2.05 4.88 25.88
C VAL A 437 -2.81 6.15 26.27
N CYS A 438 -2.11 7.09 26.90
CA CYS A 438 -2.68 8.39 27.24
C CYS A 438 -3.12 9.15 25.98
N SER A 439 -4.33 9.70 26.00
CA SER A 439 -4.88 10.49 24.90
C SER A 439 -4.39 11.93 24.84
N ASP A 440 -3.68 12.40 25.88
CA ASP A 440 -3.23 13.79 25.94
C ASP A 440 -2.26 14.10 24.80
N SER A 441 -2.58 15.11 24.00
CA SER A 441 -1.88 15.46 22.76
C SER A 441 -1.83 14.36 21.69
N TRP A 442 -2.71 13.35 21.75
CA TRP A 442 -2.79 12.30 20.74
C TRP A 442 -3.37 12.85 19.43
N GLY A 443 -2.60 12.73 18.33
CA GLY A 443 -2.94 13.27 17.02
C GLY A 443 -2.82 12.25 15.87
N THR A 444 -2.95 12.77 14.65
CA THR A 444 -2.93 11.98 13.41
C THR A 444 -1.58 11.30 13.19
N MET A 445 -0.47 11.94 13.56
CA MET A 445 0.88 11.39 13.38
C MET A 445 1.13 10.15 14.24
N GLU A 446 0.67 10.15 15.49
CA GLU A 446 0.72 8.97 16.35
C GLU A 446 -0.18 7.84 15.80
N ALA A 447 -1.37 8.20 15.33
CA ALA A 447 -2.30 7.25 14.73
C ALA A 447 -1.72 6.59 13.46
N MET A 448 -1.00 7.36 12.62
CA MET A 448 -0.31 6.84 11.43
C MET A 448 0.70 5.75 11.80
N VAL A 449 1.50 5.97 12.84
CA VAL A 449 2.46 4.97 13.34
C VAL A 449 1.73 3.71 13.83
N VAL A 450 0.61 3.85 14.54
CA VAL A 450 -0.18 2.71 15.02
C VAL A 450 -0.77 1.89 13.86
N CYS A 451 -1.45 2.54 12.92
CA CYS A 451 -2.07 1.87 11.77
C CYS A 451 -1.02 1.14 10.92
N ARG A 452 0.13 1.78 10.69
CA ARG A 452 1.26 1.17 9.99
C ARG A 452 1.90 0.02 10.76
N GLN A 453 2.11 0.15 12.08
CA GLN A 453 2.67 -0.90 12.93
C GLN A 453 1.84 -2.19 12.88
N LEU A 454 0.51 -2.04 12.78
CA LEU A 454 -0.44 -3.14 12.68
C LEU A 454 -0.64 -3.67 11.25
N GLY A 455 -0.09 -3.00 10.23
CA GLY A 455 -0.31 -3.36 8.84
C GLY A 455 -1.72 -3.03 8.34
N LEU A 456 -2.36 -2.02 8.91
CA LEU A 456 -3.74 -1.61 8.60
C LEU A 456 -3.82 -0.40 7.65
N GLY A 457 -2.68 0.11 7.18
CA GLY A 457 -2.58 1.22 6.24
C GLY A 457 -2.34 2.56 6.94
N PHE A 458 -2.96 3.62 6.39
CA PHE A 458 -2.94 4.98 6.95
C PHE A 458 -3.92 5.11 8.12
N ALA A 459 -3.72 6.13 8.95
CA ALA A 459 -4.76 6.59 9.86
C ALA A 459 -5.84 7.34 9.07
N SER A 460 -7.10 7.10 9.40
CA SER A 460 -8.22 7.94 8.99
C SER A 460 -8.54 8.97 10.08
N HIS A 461 -8.50 8.54 11.35
CA HIS A 461 -8.83 9.39 12.49
C HIS A 461 -7.99 9.03 13.73
N ALA A 462 -7.67 10.06 14.52
CA ALA A 462 -7.10 9.95 15.85
C ALA A 462 -8.13 10.42 16.89
N PHE A 463 -8.35 9.59 17.92
CA PHE A 463 -9.35 9.83 18.96
C PHE A 463 -8.68 10.02 20.31
N GLN A 464 -9.05 11.09 21.00
CA GLN A 464 -8.63 11.35 22.38
C GLN A 464 -9.62 10.79 23.41
N GLU A 465 -10.87 10.58 22.99
CA GLU A 465 -11.91 10.00 23.83
C GLU A 465 -12.44 8.72 23.21
N THR A 466 -12.55 7.68 24.04
CA THR A 466 -12.80 6.30 23.61
C THR A 466 -13.85 5.59 24.45
N TRP A 467 -14.67 6.37 25.17
CA TRP A 467 -15.70 5.86 26.08
C TRP A 467 -16.76 4.96 25.40
N TYR A 468 -16.94 5.09 24.08
CA TYR A 468 -17.91 4.33 23.30
C TYR A 468 -17.39 2.95 22.86
N TRP A 469 -16.07 2.71 22.92
CA TRP A 469 -15.50 1.39 22.66
C TRP A 469 -15.46 0.57 23.94
N GLN A 470 -16.25 -0.51 23.96
CA GLN A 470 -16.24 -1.47 25.05
C GLN A 470 -14.96 -2.30 24.96
N GLY A 471 -14.06 -2.13 25.93
CA GLY A 471 -12.85 -2.93 26.00
C GLY A 471 -12.76 -3.72 27.30
N ASP A 472 -11.71 -4.53 27.39
CA ASP A 472 -11.47 -5.34 28.58
C ASP A 472 -11.06 -4.42 29.73
N SER A 473 -11.89 -4.40 30.80
CA SER A 473 -11.61 -3.64 32.01
C SER A 473 -10.25 -3.98 32.63
N SER A 474 -9.69 -5.17 32.34
CA SER A 474 -8.36 -5.56 32.82
C SER A 474 -7.23 -4.74 32.18
N ALA A 475 -7.49 -4.07 31.06
CA ALA A 475 -6.52 -3.28 30.30
C ALA A 475 -6.70 -1.76 30.43
N ASP A 476 -7.58 -1.25 31.28
CA ASP A 476 -7.91 0.20 31.34
C ASP A 476 -6.77 1.09 31.88
N ALA A 477 -5.81 0.50 32.59
CA ALA A 477 -4.67 1.22 33.16
C ALA A 477 -3.77 1.82 32.07
N VAL A 478 -3.43 3.10 32.20
CA VAL A 478 -2.49 3.78 31.29
C VAL A 478 -1.08 3.26 31.53
N VAL A 479 -0.42 2.79 30.48
CA VAL A 479 0.96 2.24 30.53
C VAL A 479 1.95 3.04 29.68
N MET A 480 1.46 3.97 28.85
CA MET A 480 2.28 4.83 28.00
C MET A 480 1.67 6.23 27.93
N SER A 481 2.47 7.29 27.96
CA SER A 481 2.01 8.68 27.94
C SER A 481 2.99 9.63 27.26
N GLY A 482 2.51 10.81 26.85
CA GLY A 482 3.32 11.85 26.22
C GLY A 482 3.91 11.41 24.87
N VAL A 483 3.18 10.57 24.14
CA VAL A 483 3.63 10.04 22.86
C VAL A 483 3.59 11.14 21.81
N ARG A 484 4.72 11.38 21.16
CA ARG A 484 4.89 12.32 20.07
C ARG A 484 5.72 11.66 18.97
N CYS A 485 5.09 11.42 17.84
CA CYS A 485 5.71 10.79 16.68
C CYS A 485 6.05 11.84 15.61
N SER A 486 7.13 11.60 14.85
CA SER A 486 7.40 12.32 13.61
C SER A 486 6.60 11.77 12.43
N GLY A 487 6.07 10.55 12.56
CA GLY A 487 5.32 9.83 11.53
C GLY A 487 6.17 8.87 10.72
N THR A 488 7.48 8.78 10.96
CA THR A 488 8.43 7.88 10.24
C THR A 488 8.78 6.62 11.04
N GLU A 489 8.40 6.57 12.31
CA GLU A 489 8.74 5.50 13.24
C GLU A 489 8.11 4.16 12.83
N LEU A 490 8.82 3.05 13.04
CA LEU A 490 8.31 1.72 12.69
C LEU A 490 7.26 1.21 13.70
N THR A 491 7.40 1.67 14.94
CA THR A 491 6.64 1.21 16.09
C THR A 491 6.41 2.36 17.06
N LEU A 492 5.30 2.31 17.79
CA LEU A 492 4.92 3.35 18.74
C LEU A 492 5.96 3.57 19.85
N ASP A 493 6.72 2.52 20.22
CA ASP A 493 7.79 2.60 21.22
C ASP A 493 9.07 3.29 20.72
N GLN A 494 9.17 3.61 19.43
CA GLN A 494 10.26 4.43 18.88
C GLN A 494 9.93 5.93 18.91
N CYS A 495 8.66 6.29 19.01
CA CYS A 495 8.25 7.68 19.15
C CYS A 495 8.79 8.27 20.46
N LEU A 496 8.91 9.60 20.51
CA LEU A 496 9.24 10.26 21.77
C LEU A 496 8.09 10.02 22.75
N HIS A 497 8.36 9.41 23.90
CA HIS A 497 7.36 9.18 24.93
C HIS A 497 7.97 9.21 26.33
N HIS A 498 7.14 9.39 27.36
CA HIS A 498 7.61 9.31 28.74
C HIS A 498 8.10 7.89 29.06
N GLY A 499 9.19 7.79 29.82
CA GLY A 499 9.79 6.51 30.20
C GLY A 499 8.98 5.77 31.28
N LYS A 500 9.62 5.36 32.37
CA LYS A 500 8.94 4.61 33.46
C LYS A 500 7.88 5.42 34.20
N TYR A 501 8.02 6.74 34.21
CA TYR A 501 7.10 7.64 34.90
C TYR A 501 6.01 8.09 33.92
N VAL A 502 4.85 7.45 34.02
CA VAL A 502 3.67 7.77 33.20
C VAL A 502 2.91 8.92 33.86
N HIS A 503 2.71 10.01 33.14
CA HIS A 503 1.89 11.14 33.59
C HIS A 503 0.77 11.37 32.56
N CYS A 504 -0.48 11.30 33.02
CA CYS A 504 -1.65 11.48 32.16
C CYS A 504 -2.73 12.24 32.95
N PRO A 505 -2.78 13.58 32.83
CA PRO A 505 -3.64 14.41 33.68
C PRO A 505 -5.14 14.17 33.46
N ARG A 506 -5.53 13.72 32.26
CA ARG A 506 -6.91 13.34 31.91
C ARG A 506 -7.16 11.82 32.04
N GLY A 507 -6.21 11.04 32.57
CA GLY A 507 -5.96 9.64 32.17
C GLY A 507 -6.93 8.51 32.58
N GLY A 508 -6.81 7.38 31.87
CA GLY A 508 -7.30 6.03 32.22
C GLY A 508 -8.74 5.70 31.79
N GLY A 509 -8.94 4.54 31.16
CA GLY A 509 -10.27 4.09 30.72
C GLY A 509 -10.84 4.89 29.54
N ARG A 510 -11.78 5.81 29.80
CA ARG A 510 -12.55 6.58 28.78
C ARG A 510 -11.70 7.60 27.99
N PHE A 511 -10.59 8.06 28.57
CA PHE A 511 -9.65 9.01 27.96
C PHE A 511 -8.38 8.28 27.49
N ALA A 512 -8.53 7.06 26.99
CA ALA A 512 -7.47 6.35 26.30
C ALA A 512 -7.40 6.79 24.84
N ALA A 513 -6.20 6.79 24.26
CA ALA A 513 -6.01 7.03 22.85
C ALA A 513 -6.65 5.94 21.99
N GLY A 514 -7.17 6.33 20.83
CA GLY A 514 -7.73 5.41 19.85
C GLY A 514 -7.48 5.85 18.43
N VAL A 515 -7.68 4.93 17.50
CA VAL A 515 -7.43 5.14 16.08
C VAL A 515 -8.51 4.50 15.22
N SER A 516 -8.66 5.01 14.01
CA SER A 516 -9.31 4.33 12.90
C SER A 516 -8.36 4.35 11.70
N CYS A 517 -8.22 3.23 11.02
CA CYS A 517 -7.27 3.01 9.94
C CYS A 517 -7.99 2.79 8.61
N THR A 518 -7.31 3.13 7.51
CA THR A 518 -7.79 2.99 6.14
C THR A 518 -6.64 2.58 5.22
N GLN A 519 -6.93 1.95 4.09
CA GLN A 519 -5.91 1.52 3.13
C GLN A 519 -5.43 2.65 2.20
N THR A 520 -6.22 3.72 2.08
CA THR A 520 -5.97 4.85 1.17
C THR A 520 -6.10 6.17 1.91
N ALA A 521 -5.33 7.18 1.49
CA ALA A 521 -5.40 8.55 2.01
C ALA A 521 -5.23 9.57 0.87
N PRO A 522 -5.79 10.79 1.00
CA PRO A 522 -5.50 11.92 0.10
C PRO A 522 -4.04 12.38 0.22
N ASP A 523 -3.58 13.22 -0.70
CA ASP A 523 -2.25 13.85 -0.67
C ASP A 523 -2.35 15.25 -1.29
N LEU A 524 -2.32 16.29 -0.45
CA LEU A 524 -2.53 17.66 -0.90
C LEU A 524 -1.21 18.34 -1.27
N VAL A 525 -1.17 18.90 -2.47
CA VAL A 525 0.03 19.56 -2.98
C VAL A 525 -0.30 20.92 -3.59
N LEU A 526 0.49 21.94 -3.24
CA LEU A 526 0.31 23.28 -3.78
C LEU A 526 1.05 23.46 -5.11
N SER A 527 0.40 24.10 -6.09
CA SER A 527 1.06 24.47 -7.34
C SER A 527 1.99 25.67 -7.15
N ALA A 528 3.31 25.41 -7.18
CA ALA A 528 4.33 26.45 -7.01
C ALA A 528 4.32 27.51 -8.12
N GLN A 529 4.04 27.08 -9.34
CA GLN A 529 4.00 27.97 -10.49
C GLN A 529 2.86 28.98 -10.39
N VAL A 530 1.67 28.55 -9.94
CA VAL A 530 0.51 29.42 -9.78
C VAL A 530 0.78 30.52 -8.76
N VAL A 531 1.40 30.18 -7.62
CA VAL A 531 1.80 31.17 -6.62
C VAL A 531 2.78 32.18 -7.20
N GLU A 532 3.86 31.71 -7.83
CA GLU A 532 4.91 32.58 -8.38
C GLU A 532 4.36 33.55 -9.42
N GLN A 533 3.49 33.09 -10.31
CA GLN A 533 2.94 33.88 -11.42
C GLN A 533 1.84 34.86 -11.02
N THR A 534 1.14 34.60 -9.92
CA THR A 534 -0.04 35.40 -9.52
C THR A 534 0.21 36.31 -8.34
N THR A 535 1.46 36.43 -7.88
CA THR A 535 1.79 37.27 -6.73
C THR A 535 1.85 38.75 -7.11
N TYR A 536 1.13 39.61 -6.39
CA TYR A 536 1.19 41.07 -6.55
C TYR A 536 0.82 41.84 -5.27
N LEU A 537 1.04 43.15 -5.26
CA LEU A 537 0.67 44.05 -4.17
C LEU A 537 -0.61 44.82 -4.49
N GLU A 538 -1.50 44.93 -3.52
CA GLU A 538 -2.70 45.79 -3.57
C GLU A 538 -2.77 46.65 -2.31
N ASP A 539 -2.98 47.96 -2.46
CA ASP A 539 -3.29 48.85 -1.35
C ASP A 539 -4.83 49.04 -1.30
N ARG A 540 -5.47 48.57 -0.22
CA ARG A 540 -6.94 48.65 -0.03
C ARG A 540 -7.32 49.49 1.19
N PRO A 541 -8.33 50.36 1.08
CA PRO A 541 -8.80 51.13 2.23
C PRO A 541 -9.58 50.25 3.22
N MET A 542 -9.48 50.54 4.53
CA MET A 542 -10.11 49.76 5.59
C MET A 542 -11.63 49.62 5.45
N TYR A 543 -12.35 50.62 4.96
CA TYR A 543 -13.80 50.52 4.75
C TYR A 543 -14.20 49.40 3.77
N ALA A 544 -13.30 48.99 2.87
CA ALA A 544 -13.52 47.91 1.91
C ALA A 544 -13.10 46.53 2.45
N LEU A 545 -12.50 46.48 3.66
CA LEU A 545 -11.93 45.28 4.26
C LEU A 545 -12.68 44.84 5.53
N GLN A 546 -13.90 45.34 5.75
CA GLN A 546 -14.65 45.09 6.98
C GLN A 546 -14.89 43.59 7.23
N CYS A 547 -15.28 42.86 6.18
CA CYS A 547 -15.42 41.40 6.23
C CYS A 547 -14.11 40.68 6.57
N ALA A 548 -13.02 41.06 5.91
CA ALA A 548 -11.72 40.46 6.17
C ALA A 548 -11.16 40.80 7.55
N HIS A 549 -11.58 41.93 8.14
CA HIS A 549 -11.25 42.31 9.50
C HIS A 549 -12.00 41.44 10.53
N GLU A 550 -13.29 41.19 10.30
CA GLU A 550 -14.11 40.28 11.12
C GLU A 550 -13.61 38.83 11.10
N GLU A 551 -13.08 38.39 9.95
CA GLU A 551 -12.45 37.06 9.80
C GLU A 551 -10.99 36.99 10.30
N ASN A 552 -10.45 38.05 10.89
CA ASN A 552 -9.05 38.13 11.35
C ASN A 552 -7.99 37.96 10.25
N CYS A 553 -8.29 38.32 9.00
CA CYS A 553 -7.37 38.19 7.86
C CYS A 553 -6.40 39.37 7.69
N LEU A 554 -6.41 40.33 8.62
CA LEU A 554 -5.55 41.51 8.62
C LEU A 554 -4.56 41.46 9.78
N SER A 555 -3.45 42.19 9.69
CA SER A 555 -2.48 42.23 10.77
C SER A 555 -3.09 42.90 12.02
N SER A 556 -2.53 42.61 13.20
CA SER A 556 -3.01 43.18 14.47
C SER A 556 -3.04 44.72 14.53
N SER A 557 -2.28 45.42 13.67
CA SER A 557 -2.33 46.89 13.58
C SER A 557 -3.63 47.40 12.95
N ALA A 558 -4.33 46.57 12.16
CA ALA A 558 -5.63 46.91 11.56
C ALA A 558 -6.71 47.18 12.61
N ASN A 559 -6.62 46.56 13.80
CA ASN A 559 -7.56 46.77 14.91
C ASN A 559 -7.60 48.22 15.44
N LYS A 560 -6.57 49.02 15.14
CA LYS A 560 -6.46 50.42 15.55
C LYS A 560 -6.47 51.38 14.37
N ALA A 561 -6.74 50.87 13.17
CA ALA A 561 -6.61 51.62 11.93
C ALA A 561 -7.92 52.37 11.60
N ASP A 562 -7.81 53.63 11.20
CA ASP A 562 -8.97 54.44 10.81
C ASP A 562 -9.61 53.91 9.52
N ALA A 563 -10.91 54.16 9.31
CA ALA A 563 -11.64 53.69 8.12
C ALA A 563 -11.05 54.18 6.78
N SER A 564 -10.34 55.32 6.78
CA SER A 564 -9.66 55.90 5.61
C SER A 564 -8.21 55.42 5.44
N SER A 565 -7.68 54.65 6.40
CA SER A 565 -6.33 54.10 6.29
C SER A 565 -6.28 52.99 5.25
N TYR A 566 -5.10 52.80 4.65
CA TYR A 566 -4.86 51.76 3.66
C TYR A 566 -4.08 50.62 4.27
N ARG A 567 -4.42 49.40 3.86
CA ARG A 567 -3.70 48.17 4.14
C ARG A 567 -3.00 47.72 2.87
N ARG A 568 -1.74 47.33 3.00
CA ARG A 568 -0.95 46.77 1.91
C ARG A 568 -1.00 45.26 1.96
N LEU A 569 -1.57 44.67 0.93
CA LEU A 569 -1.88 43.25 0.85
C LEU A 569 -0.98 42.59 -0.20
N LEU A 570 -0.25 41.56 0.21
CA LEU A 570 0.47 40.65 -0.68
C LEU A 570 -0.48 39.54 -1.13
N ARG A 571 -1.05 39.67 -2.32
CA ARG A 571 -2.00 38.71 -2.90
C ARG A 571 -1.29 37.67 -3.74
N PHE A 572 -1.88 36.47 -3.80
CA PHE A 572 -1.42 35.34 -4.62
C PHE A 572 -2.54 34.32 -4.76
N SER A 573 -2.55 33.48 -5.79
CA SER A 573 -3.51 32.36 -5.89
C SER A 573 -2.92 31.09 -5.28
N SER A 574 -3.75 30.28 -4.63
CA SER A 574 -3.37 28.93 -4.18
C SER A 574 -4.22 27.90 -4.90
N GLN A 575 -3.57 27.05 -5.69
CA GLN A 575 -4.16 25.89 -6.33
C GLN A 575 -3.65 24.64 -5.62
N ILE A 576 -4.57 23.87 -5.05
CA ILE A 576 -4.30 22.75 -4.15
C ILE A 576 -4.83 21.47 -4.80
N HIS A 577 -3.91 20.62 -5.24
CA HIS A 577 -4.19 19.36 -5.91
C HIS A 577 -4.37 18.24 -4.89
N ASN A 578 -5.26 17.28 -5.17
CA ASN A 578 -5.29 16.00 -4.46
C ASN A 578 -4.68 14.89 -5.32
N ASN A 579 -3.39 14.64 -5.10
CA ASN A 579 -2.60 13.64 -5.81
C ASN A 579 -2.57 12.29 -5.07
N GLY A 580 -3.43 12.11 -4.07
CA GLY A 580 -3.45 10.92 -3.23
C GLY A 580 -4.18 9.74 -3.84
N GLN A 581 -4.69 8.87 -2.97
CA GLN A 581 -5.40 7.63 -3.36
C GLN A 581 -6.90 7.69 -3.05
N SER A 582 -7.35 8.71 -2.33
CA SER A 582 -8.76 8.91 -1.98
C SER A 582 -9.10 10.38 -1.86
N ASP A 583 -10.39 10.71 -1.94
CA ASP A 583 -10.87 12.08 -1.81
C ASP A 583 -10.45 12.70 -0.47
N PHE A 584 -10.00 13.96 -0.50
CA PHE A 584 -9.80 14.75 0.70
C PHE A 584 -11.16 15.23 1.22
N ARG A 585 -11.42 15.05 2.52
CA ARG A 585 -12.70 15.43 3.12
C ARG A 585 -12.48 16.14 4.45
N PRO A 586 -13.30 17.16 4.76
CA PRO A 586 -13.22 17.84 6.04
C PRO A 586 -13.52 16.87 7.19
N ARG A 587 -12.78 17.01 8.29
CA ARG A 587 -12.99 16.20 9.51
C ARG A 587 -14.33 16.53 10.18
N ALA A 588 -14.72 17.79 10.13
CA ALA A 588 -15.95 18.30 10.72
C ALA A 588 -17.17 17.83 9.92
N ALA A 589 -18.19 17.35 10.62
CA ALA A 589 -19.44 16.96 9.98
C ALA A 589 -20.26 18.20 9.58
N PRO A 590 -21.20 18.09 8.61
CA PRO A 590 -21.91 19.27 8.07
C PRO A 590 -22.61 20.16 9.11
N HIS A 591 -23.05 19.57 10.22
CA HIS A 591 -23.72 20.30 11.30
C HIS A 591 -22.79 21.20 12.14
N SER A 592 -21.47 21.00 12.06
CA SER A 592 -20.46 21.82 12.73
C SER A 592 -19.78 22.82 11.79
N TRP A 593 -20.22 22.91 10.53
CA TRP A 593 -19.72 23.91 9.60
C TRP A 593 -20.26 25.28 9.95
N VAL A 594 -19.41 26.30 9.84
CA VAL A 594 -19.74 27.68 10.22
C VAL A 594 -20.11 28.46 8.97
N TRP A 595 -21.31 29.05 8.94
CA TRP A 595 -21.70 29.95 7.86
C TRP A 595 -20.97 31.29 8.00
N HIS A 596 -20.39 31.78 6.91
CA HIS A 596 -19.82 33.12 6.88
C HIS A 596 -20.63 34.09 6.02
N GLU A 597 -21.11 35.17 6.65
CA GLU A 597 -22.04 36.11 6.02
C GLU A 597 -21.41 36.86 4.84
N CYS A 598 -20.11 37.16 4.92
CA CYS A 598 -19.39 37.88 3.88
C CYS A 598 -19.23 37.07 2.59
N HIS A 599 -19.12 35.74 2.69
CA HIS A 599 -18.83 34.87 1.55
C HIS A 599 -20.01 34.00 1.12
N ARG A 600 -21.09 34.01 1.91
CA ARG A 600 -22.36 33.34 1.62
C ARG A 600 -22.20 31.84 1.34
N HIS A 601 -21.32 31.19 2.09
CA HIS A 601 -21.17 29.74 2.12
C HIS A 601 -20.65 29.28 3.49
N TYR A 602 -20.54 27.96 3.67
CA TYR A 602 -20.09 27.32 4.90
C TYR A 602 -18.61 26.97 4.87
N HIS A 603 -17.90 27.33 5.94
CA HIS A 603 -16.52 26.93 6.19
C HIS A 603 -16.51 25.55 6.87
N SER A 604 -15.84 24.56 6.26
CA SER A 604 -15.79 23.17 6.75
C SER A 604 -14.54 22.84 7.59
N MET A 605 -13.57 23.75 7.64
CA MET A 605 -12.34 23.74 8.44
C MET A 605 -11.98 25.17 8.86
N GLU A 606 -11.57 25.35 10.11
CA GLU A 606 -11.21 26.67 10.65
C GLU A 606 -9.90 27.22 10.07
N VAL A 607 -8.91 26.35 9.85
CA VAL A 607 -7.61 26.73 9.25
C VAL A 607 -7.21 25.68 8.23
N PHE A 608 -7.31 26.03 6.95
CA PHE A 608 -6.89 25.14 5.87
C PHE A 608 -5.44 25.38 5.45
N THR A 609 -5.04 26.66 5.39
CA THR A 609 -3.68 27.04 5.04
C THR A 609 -3.15 28.17 5.90
N HIS A 610 -1.88 28.09 6.29
CA HIS A 610 -1.12 29.18 6.89
C HIS A 610 -0.22 29.85 5.86
N TYR A 611 -0.18 31.19 5.90
CA TYR A 611 0.63 32.03 5.04
C TYR A 611 1.63 32.78 5.92
N ASP A 612 2.92 32.55 5.71
CA ASP A 612 3.97 33.17 6.52
C ASP A 612 4.91 33.96 5.61
N LEU A 613 5.23 35.19 6.02
CA LEU A 613 6.40 35.90 5.51
C LEU A 613 7.48 35.84 6.58
N ILE A 614 8.62 35.24 6.24
CA ILE A 614 9.67 34.87 7.18
C ILE A 614 10.94 35.64 6.80
N SER A 615 11.64 36.20 7.78
CA SER A 615 12.96 36.82 7.54
C SER A 615 14.01 35.76 7.19
N LEU A 616 15.14 36.19 6.62
CA LEU A 616 16.27 35.28 6.37
C LEU A 616 16.83 34.64 7.67
N ASN A 617 16.55 35.25 8.82
CA ASN A 617 16.94 34.73 10.14
C ASN A 617 15.94 33.71 10.71
N GLY A 618 14.87 33.38 9.97
CA GLY A 618 13.85 32.40 10.37
C GLY A 618 12.74 32.96 11.26
N THR A 619 12.70 34.28 11.49
CA THR A 619 11.62 34.91 12.29
C THR A 619 10.42 35.22 11.40
N LYS A 620 9.21 34.84 11.83
CA LYS A 620 7.97 35.26 11.17
C LYS A 620 7.81 36.78 11.33
N VAL A 621 7.70 37.51 10.22
CA VAL A 621 7.56 38.98 10.18
C VAL A 621 6.15 39.42 9.85
N ALA A 622 5.40 38.61 9.12
CA ALA A 622 3.98 38.77 8.90
C ALA A 622 3.34 37.39 8.78
N GLU A 623 2.09 37.30 9.19
CA GLU A 623 1.27 36.10 9.08
C GLU A 623 -0.04 36.46 8.40
N GLY A 624 -0.55 35.50 7.65
CA GLY A 624 -1.88 35.47 7.08
C GLY A 624 -2.39 34.05 7.17
N HIS A 625 -3.68 33.88 6.93
CA HIS A 625 -4.27 32.55 6.89
C HIS A 625 -5.49 32.57 6.00
N LYS A 626 -5.91 31.36 5.66
CA LYS A 626 -7.17 31.10 4.98
C LYS A 626 -7.89 30.04 5.79
N ALA A 627 -9.02 30.42 6.39
CA ALA A 627 -10.03 29.44 6.77
C ALA A 627 -10.45 28.68 5.50
N SER A 628 -10.89 27.42 5.57
CA SER A 628 -11.41 26.79 4.34
C SER A 628 -12.69 27.55 3.97
N PHE A 629 -12.67 28.36 2.92
CA PHE A 629 -13.90 29.01 2.46
C PHE A 629 -14.81 27.90 1.91
N CYS A 630 -14.27 26.99 1.10
CA CYS A 630 -15.03 25.94 0.43
C CYS A 630 -14.06 24.89 -0.11
N LEU A 631 -14.23 23.60 0.20
CA LEU A 631 -13.45 22.55 -0.47
C LEU A 631 -14.28 22.01 -1.65
N GLU A 632 -13.87 22.29 -2.88
CA GLU A 632 -14.56 21.87 -4.10
C GLU A 632 -13.63 21.49 -5.26
N ASP A 633 -14.18 20.80 -6.26
CA ASP A 633 -13.47 20.42 -7.47
C ASP A 633 -13.52 21.54 -8.52
N THR A 634 -12.62 22.51 -8.40
CA THR A 634 -12.55 23.64 -9.35
C THR A 634 -12.24 23.15 -10.78
N HIS A 635 -11.33 22.20 -10.92
CA HIS A 635 -11.02 21.51 -12.18
C HIS A 635 -10.36 20.15 -11.87
N CYS A 636 -10.39 19.25 -12.84
CA CYS A 636 -9.82 17.90 -12.71
C CYS A 636 -9.05 17.54 -13.98
N ASP A 637 -8.17 16.55 -13.86
CA ASP A 637 -7.49 15.96 -15.00
C ASP A 637 -8.48 15.36 -16.01
N ASP A 638 -8.00 15.15 -17.24
CA ASP A 638 -8.82 14.70 -18.36
C ASP A 638 -9.46 13.33 -18.06
N GLY A 639 -10.79 13.27 -18.16
CA GLY A 639 -11.56 12.04 -17.90
C GLY A 639 -12.03 11.87 -16.46
N ILE A 640 -11.63 12.75 -15.53
CA ILE A 640 -12.12 12.78 -14.16
C ILE A 640 -13.32 13.73 -14.03
N GLN A 641 -14.40 13.25 -13.41
CA GLN A 641 -15.59 14.06 -13.17
C GLN A 641 -15.53 14.74 -11.82
N LYS A 642 -15.86 16.04 -11.81
CA LYS A 642 -16.07 16.83 -10.60
C LYS A 642 -17.21 16.25 -9.76
N ARG A 643 -17.03 16.23 -8.44
CA ARG A 643 -17.96 15.63 -7.48
C ARG A 643 -18.38 16.61 -6.38
N TYR A 644 -17.46 17.42 -5.88
CA TYR A 644 -17.67 18.30 -4.76
C TYR A 644 -17.90 19.73 -5.22
N GLU A 645 -18.94 20.38 -4.67
CA GLU A 645 -19.34 21.74 -4.97
C GLU A 645 -19.96 22.34 -3.71
N CYS A 646 -19.55 23.55 -3.31
CA CYS A 646 -20.02 24.14 -2.07
C CYS A 646 -21.37 24.86 -2.19
N ALA A 647 -21.80 25.15 -3.42
CA ALA A 647 -23.09 25.76 -3.66
C ALA A 647 -24.22 24.91 -3.07
N ASN A 648 -25.28 25.57 -2.57
CA ASN A 648 -26.49 24.92 -2.05
C ASN A 648 -26.25 23.91 -0.90
N PHE A 649 -25.26 24.16 -0.03
CA PHE A 649 -24.90 23.24 1.06
C PHE A 649 -24.46 21.85 0.54
N GLY A 650 -23.81 21.83 -0.63
CA GLY A 650 -23.27 20.63 -1.21
C GLY A 650 -22.16 19.99 -0.38
N ALA A 651 -21.86 18.73 -0.69
CA ALA A 651 -20.77 18.03 -0.04
C ALA A 651 -19.43 18.69 -0.41
N GLN A 652 -18.57 18.86 0.60
CA GLN A 652 -17.25 19.47 0.42
C GLN A 652 -16.14 18.41 0.43
N GLY A 653 -15.13 18.63 -0.40
CA GLY A 653 -13.98 17.76 -0.55
C GLY A 653 -13.20 18.07 -1.83
N ILE A 654 -12.08 17.39 -2.02
CA ILE A 654 -11.29 17.44 -3.26
C ILE A 654 -11.13 16.02 -3.77
N THR A 655 -11.67 15.71 -4.93
CA THR A 655 -11.57 14.40 -5.58
C THR A 655 -10.14 14.12 -6.04
N VAL A 656 -9.75 12.85 -6.04
CA VAL A 656 -8.42 12.43 -6.54
C VAL A 656 -8.24 12.85 -8.00
N GLY A 657 -7.12 13.49 -8.33
CA GLY A 657 -6.85 14.05 -9.66
C GLY A 657 -7.63 15.34 -9.95
N CYS A 658 -8.22 15.95 -8.93
CA CYS A 658 -8.80 17.28 -8.99
C CYS A 658 -8.02 18.27 -8.13
N TRP A 659 -8.27 19.55 -8.35
CA TRP A 659 -7.73 20.62 -7.52
C TRP A 659 -8.77 21.69 -7.20
N ASP A 660 -8.54 22.33 -6.06
CA ASP A 660 -9.28 23.48 -5.58
C ASP A 660 -8.46 24.76 -5.79
N THR A 661 -9.04 25.77 -6.41
CA THR A 661 -8.34 27.02 -6.75
C THR A 661 -8.92 28.22 -6.01
N TYR A 662 -8.16 28.69 -5.04
CA TYR A 662 -8.38 29.97 -4.38
C TYR A 662 -7.66 31.06 -5.15
N ARG A 663 -8.40 31.81 -5.97
CA ARG A 663 -7.85 32.88 -6.80
C ARG A 663 -7.41 34.08 -5.97
N HIS A 664 -6.38 34.78 -6.43
CA HIS A 664 -5.79 35.95 -5.77
C HIS A 664 -6.76 37.13 -5.49
N ASP A 665 -7.91 37.19 -6.18
CA ASP A 665 -8.89 38.27 -6.09
C ASP A 665 -9.92 38.10 -4.96
N ILE A 666 -10.01 36.90 -4.36
CA ILE A 666 -10.94 36.63 -3.27
C ILE A 666 -10.45 37.21 -1.95
N ASP A 667 -11.36 37.38 -1.00
CA ASP A 667 -11.02 37.90 0.33
C ASP A 667 -10.18 36.90 1.14
N CYS A 668 -9.32 37.41 2.04
CA CYS A 668 -8.35 36.66 2.84
C CYS A 668 -7.30 35.87 2.06
N GLN A 669 -7.20 36.06 0.74
CA GLN A 669 -6.18 35.43 -0.08
C GLN A 669 -4.94 36.35 -0.21
N TRP A 670 -4.35 36.67 0.95
CA TRP A 670 -3.18 37.53 1.05
C TRP A 670 -2.41 37.36 2.36
N ILE A 671 -1.26 38.01 2.44
CA ILE A 671 -0.60 38.39 3.70
C ILE A 671 -0.69 39.92 3.83
N ASP A 672 -1.17 40.41 4.97
CA ASP A 672 -1.13 41.85 5.26
C ASP A 672 0.30 42.26 5.63
N ILE A 673 0.95 43.01 4.74
CA ILE A 673 2.35 43.43 4.86
C ILE A 673 2.47 44.93 5.19
N THR A 674 1.41 45.56 5.68
CA THR A 674 1.39 47.01 5.98
C THR A 674 2.52 47.43 6.92
N ASP A 675 2.83 46.58 7.92
CA ASP A 675 3.85 46.84 8.95
C ASP A 675 5.25 46.31 8.57
N VAL A 676 5.38 45.65 7.41
CA VAL A 676 6.61 45.00 6.98
C VAL A 676 7.53 46.02 6.31
N LYS A 677 8.80 46.02 6.72
CA LYS A 677 9.81 46.89 6.11
C LYS A 677 10.30 46.33 4.77
N PRO A 678 10.89 47.15 3.89
CA PRO A 678 11.59 46.63 2.72
C PRO A 678 12.74 45.69 3.11
N GLY A 679 12.94 44.62 2.34
CA GLY A 679 13.94 43.61 2.61
C GLY A 679 13.75 42.32 1.81
N ASP A 680 14.61 41.34 2.10
CA ASP A 680 14.54 39.99 1.55
C ASP A 680 13.89 39.04 2.56
N TYR A 681 12.95 38.25 2.06
CA TYR A 681 12.07 37.38 2.82
C TYR A 681 11.94 36.00 2.18
N ILE A 682 11.44 35.06 2.96
CA ILE A 682 10.96 33.76 2.52
C ILE A 682 9.44 33.81 2.65
N PHE A 683 8.74 33.68 1.54
CA PHE A 683 7.30 33.51 1.54
C PHE A 683 6.99 32.02 1.63
N GLN A 684 6.16 31.63 2.61
CA GLN A 684 5.83 30.24 2.87
C GLN A 684 4.31 30.05 2.93
N VAL A 685 3.83 28.97 2.33
CA VAL A 685 2.46 28.50 2.43
C VAL A 685 2.49 27.07 2.98
N VAL A 686 1.65 26.77 3.95
CA VAL A 686 1.51 25.42 4.54
C VAL A 686 0.07 24.98 4.46
N ILE A 687 -0.20 23.86 3.77
CA ILE A 687 -1.52 23.22 3.68
C ILE A 687 -1.71 22.24 4.83
N ASN A 688 -2.93 22.15 5.37
CA ASN A 688 -3.28 21.25 6.48
C ASN A 688 -2.23 21.27 7.62
N PRO A 689 -1.88 22.47 8.13
CA PRO A 689 -0.71 22.67 8.99
C PRO A 689 -0.78 21.95 10.34
N ASN A 690 -2.00 21.64 10.79
CA ASN A 690 -2.29 21.00 12.07
C ASN A 690 -2.49 19.48 11.96
N TYR A 691 -2.33 18.89 10.76
CA TYR A 691 -2.60 17.47 10.50
C TYR A 691 -4.03 17.07 10.88
N GLU A 692 -5.00 17.96 10.68
CA GLU A 692 -6.41 17.75 11.08
C GLU A 692 -7.05 16.62 10.30
N VAL A 693 -6.70 16.53 9.01
CA VAL A 693 -7.10 15.46 8.10
C VAL A 693 -5.88 14.60 7.77
N ALA A 694 -6.11 13.30 7.66
CA ALA A 694 -5.08 12.33 7.30
C ALA A 694 -4.66 12.45 5.83
N GLU A 695 -3.37 12.44 5.57
CA GLU A 695 -2.79 12.44 4.23
C GLU A 695 -1.71 11.35 4.09
N SER A 696 -1.41 10.96 2.85
CA SER A 696 -0.42 9.93 2.56
C SER A 696 1.02 10.45 2.62
N ASP A 697 1.24 11.74 2.33
CA ASP A 697 2.47 12.47 2.53
C ASP A 697 2.14 13.85 3.09
N TYR A 698 2.97 14.33 4.02
CA TYR A 698 2.88 15.69 4.58
C TYR A 698 4.12 16.51 4.25
N THR A 699 5.14 15.89 3.66
CA THR A 699 6.43 16.54 3.39
C THR A 699 6.38 17.51 2.22
N ASN A 700 5.35 17.38 1.39
CA ASN A 700 4.97 18.19 0.23
C ASN A 700 3.88 19.24 0.53
N ASN A 701 3.33 19.30 1.74
CA ASN A 701 2.33 20.32 2.13
C ASN A 701 2.88 21.75 2.25
N ILE A 702 4.21 21.88 2.28
CA ILE A 702 4.90 23.16 2.47
C ILE A 702 5.38 23.67 1.11
N LEU A 703 5.10 24.93 0.81
CA LEU A 703 5.68 25.65 -0.30
C LEU A 703 6.50 26.83 0.21
N LYS A 704 7.70 27.03 -0.37
CA LYS A 704 8.56 28.18 -0.06
C LYS A 704 9.01 28.89 -1.33
N CYS A 705 8.97 30.22 -1.30
CA CYS A 705 9.49 31.10 -2.35
C CYS A 705 10.46 32.12 -1.75
N ARG A 706 11.42 32.60 -2.55
CA ARG A 706 12.11 33.85 -2.23
C ARG A 706 11.17 35.01 -2.54
N SER A 707 11.20 36.02 -1.68
CA SER A 707 10.45 37.24 -1.88
C SER A 707 11.32 38.45 -1.57
N ARG A 708 11.40 39.42 -2.48
CA ARG A 708 12.12 40.68 -2.27
C ARG A 708 11.14 41.83 -2.34
N TYR A 709 11.08 42.63 -1.28
CA TYR A 709 10.15 43.75 -1.15
C TYR A 709 10.93 45.07 -1.07
N ASP A 710 10.70 46.01 -1.99
CA ASP A 710 11.39 47.32 -2.02
C ASP A 710 10.57 48.46 -1.37
N GLY A 711 9.36 48.18 -0.88
CA GLY A 711 8.44 49.18 -0.36
C GLY A 711 7.41 49.70 -1.38
N GLN A 712 7.55 49.36 -2.67
CA GLN A 712 6.57 49.70 -3.72
C GLN A 712 6.15 48.46 -4.52
N ARG A 713 7.05 47.51 -4.71
CA ARG A 713 6.89 46.28 -5.47
C ARG A 713 7.46 45.12 -4.69
N ILE A 714 6.98 43.93 -5.05
CA ILE A 714 7.47 42.68 -4.53
C ILE A 714 7.79 41.74 -5.68
N TRP A 715 8.90 41.01 -5.56
CA TRP A 715 9.29 39.98 -6.51
C TRP A 715 9.32 38.64 -5.79
N THR A 716 8.46 37.73 -6.22
CA THR A 716 8.42 36.35 -5.74
C THR A 716 9.02 35.45 -6.81
N TYR A 717 10.01 34.64 -6.43
CA TYR A 717 10.75 33.82 -7.37
C TYR A 717 11.30 32.55 -6.71
N ASN A 718 11.67 31.57 -7.54
CA ASN A 718 12.19 30.28 -7.08
C ASN A 718 11.22 29.61 -6.08
N CYS A 719 9.93 29.58 -6.39
CA CYS A 719 8.96 28.85 -5.60
C CYS A 719 9.19 27.35 -5.73
N ARG A 720 9.27 26.65 -4.59
CA ARG A 720 9.52 25.22 -4.54
C ARG A 720 8.65 24.56 -3.47
N ILE A 721 8.23 23.34 -3.75
CA ILE A 721 7.54 22.47 -2.80
C ILE A 721 8.60 21.86 -1.87
N GLY A 722 8.27 21.69 -0.60
CA GLY A 722 9.13 21.06 0.41
C GLY A 722 9.56 19.68 -0.06
N GLY A 723 10.86 19.37 0.08
CA GLY A 723 11.39 18.08 -0.33
C GLY A 723 11.43 17.83 -1.83
N SER A 724 11.12 18.81 -2.69
CA SER A 724 11.24 18.68 -4.16
C SER A 724 12.68 18.80 -4.67
N VAL A 725 13.61 19.26 -3.85
CA VAL A 725 15.03 19.42 -4.18
C VAL A 725 15.93 18.66 -3.20
N SER A 726 17.23 18.57 -3.52
CA SER A 726 18.23 18.00 -2.61
C SER A 726 18.37 18.80 -1.31
N SER A 727 18.78 18.16 -0.22
CA SER A 727 19.03 18.86 1.05
C SER A 727 20.07 19.98 0.90
N GLU A 728 21.11 19.75 0.09
CA GLU A 728 22.11 20.77 -0.24
C GLU A 728 21.49 21.94 -1.02
N ALA A 729 20.57 21.68 -1.95
CA ALA A 729 19.89 22.73 -2.72
C ALA A 729 18.75 23.41 -1.96
N GLU A 730 18.24 22.80 -0.88
CA GLU A 730 17.35 23.45 0.09
C GLU A 730 18.13 24.43 0.97
N GLU A 731 19.33 24.05 1.42
CA GLU A 731 20.23 24.92 2.20
C GLU A 731 20.81 26.05 1.34
N THR A 732 21.25 25.70 0.13
CA THR A 732 21.69 26.65 -0.89
C THR A 732 20.46 27.18 -1.60
N PHE A 733 19.72 28.07 -0.95
CA PHE A 733 18.59 28.78 -1.54
C PHE A 733 19.12 30.10 -2.13
N PRO A 734 19.78 30.12 -3.32
CA PRO A 734 20.57 31.25 -3.79
C PRO A 734 19.69 32.49 -3.94
N GLY A 735 20.22 33.65 -3.52
CA GLY A 735 19.60 34.95 -3.75
C GLY A 735 19.72 35.38 -5.22
N LEU A 736 19.00 36.44 -5.58
CA LEU A 736 19.27 37.19 -6.80
C LEU A 736 20.69 37.79 -6.67
N LEU A 737 21.66 37.25 -7.42
CA LEU A 737 23.01 37.83 -7.51
C LEU A 737 23.02 39.14 -8.30
N THR A 738 21.95 39.42 -9.06
CA THR A 738 21.78 40.63 -9.87
C THR A 738 20.30 41.06 -9.91
N ASN A 739 20.04 42.36 -10.05
CA ASN A 739 18.69 42.93 -10.26
C ASN A 739 18.11 42.65 -11.66
N GLN A 740 18.70 41.74 -12.44
CA GLN A 740 18.20 41.43 -13.79
C GLN A 740 17.17 40.31 -13.71
N LEU A 741 15.90 40.71 -13.59
CA LEU A 741 14.81 39.90 -14.12
C LEU A 741 15.06 39.77 -15.62
N SER A 742 15.14 38.54 -16.14
CA SER A 742 15.10 38.36 -17.58
C SER A 742 13.77 38.94 -18.06
N HIS A 743 13.81 40.00 -18.85
CA HIS A 743 12.64 40.41 -19.63
C HIS A 743 12.21 39.21 -20.48
N ARG A 744 11.07 38.63 -20.15
CA ARG A 744 10.27 37.85 -21.10
C ARG A 744 9.06 38.67 -21.46
#